data_AF-A0AAV5F3P3-F1
#
_entry.id   AF-A0AAV5F3P3-F1
#
_cell.length_a   1.000
_cell.length_b   1.000
_cell.length_c   1.000
_cell.angle_alpha   90.00
_cell.angle_beta   90.00
_cell.angle_gamma   90.00
#
_symmetry.space_group_name_H-M   'P 1'
#
loop_
_entity.id
_entity.type
_entity.pdbx_description
1 polymer ?
#
loop_
_entity_poly.entity_id
_entity_poly.type
_entity_poly.pdbx_seq_one_letter_code
_entity_poly.pdbx_strand_id
1 'polypeptide(L)'
;MAVEKRLAYAAVLPVLLLSLRILPSDSPNGVGRGGGGGGRAQTLDLPASRYVVRFVEYRHAEEHREYLEAELRGAAPLAESWRWIERRNPAAAFPTDFAVLEIRETHRDAVVAAVRALGRVRDVHTDATYKRGVLSADRPPPWRGKLFTAMSFEDGGEKEVACSPRVNSSSATLRRKLLGQRSQVTSLLGAERLWQRGFTGSKVKMAIFDTGIRADHPHFRNIKERTNWTNEDTLNDNLGHGTFVAGVIAGQDAECPGFAPDTEIYAFRVFTDAQISYTSWFLDAFNYAIAIGMDVLNLSIGGPDYLDLPFVEKVWELTANNIIMVSAIGNDGPLYGTLNNPADQSDVIGVGGIDYNNHIASFSSRGMTTWELPHGYGRVKPDVVAYSRDIMGSKISTGCKTLSGTSVASPVVAGVVCLLVSIIPEDKRKSILNPAAMKQALVEGASKLSGPNIYEQGAGRLDLWQSYEILRNYEPRASIFPTMLDFSDCPYFWPFCRQPLYAGAMPVIFNATILNGMGVIGYVKDQPLWQPSEDVGNLLSVHFTYSDVIWPWTGYLALHLQVKDEGSQFSGIISGNVTLTVSSPAAHEESSPRISTCILYLKIKVVPTPVRSRRILWDQYHNIKYPSGYVPRDSLNVHNDILDWHGDHLHTNFHILFNMLRDAGYYIETLGSPLTCFDASNYGTLLMVDLEDEYFDEEIQKLKNDVVHKGLGVAVFAEWYHVDTMVKMTFFDENTRSWWTPITGGANIPALNELLAPFGIALGDKILTGDFSINGEQTHYASGTDIVQFPSGGFLHSFELQESSKTVQDHIGTLDTQQTEGKSKLSSILGMMEAGEGRIAVYGDSNCLDSSHMDSRFEVWGTKGYGVQPSGTVRKLPEYQMGEGSSTPNITKDSDNRQDEIVFKVIIQQPMMPKWTRNETILALLVMKR
;
A
#
# COMPACT_ATOMS: atom_id res chain seq x y z
N MET A 1 18.52 29.45 -13.73
CA MET A 1 17.11 29.91 -13.85
C MET A 1 16.06 28.80 -13.67
N ALA A 2 16.42 27.52 -13.44
CA ALA A 2 15.49 26.48 -12.97
C ALA A 2 15.44 26.32 -11.42
N VAL A 3 16.27 27.10 -10.71
CA VAL A 3 16.35 27.11 -9.23
C VAL A 3 15.37 28.11 -8.60
N GLU A 4 14.91 29.12 -9.35
CA GLU A 4 14.07 30.20 -8.82
C GLU A 4 12.58 29.88 -8.69
N LYS A 5 12.09 28.75 -9.22
CA LYS A 5 10.67 28.36 -9.06
C LYS A 5 10.41 27.34 -7.95
N ARG A 6 11.44 26.78 -7.31
CA ARG A 6 11.29 25.98 -6.08
C ARG A 6 11.19 26.84 -4.80
N LEU A 7 11.51 28.13 -4.89
CA LEU A 7 11.47 29.07 -3.78
C LEU A 7 10.05 29.57 -3.39
N ALA A 8 9.02 29.26 -4.18
CA ALA A 8 7.65 29.68 -3.87
C ALA A 8 6.98 28.85 -2.75
N TYR A 9 7.52 27.68 -2.39
CA TYR A 9 6.98 26.82 -1.33
C TYR A 9 7.62 27.03 0.06
N ALA A 10 8.70 27.81 0.15
CA ALA A 10 9.41 28.05 1.41
C ALA A 10 8.99 29.36 2.13
N ALA A 11 8.05 30.13 1.59
CA ALA A 11 7.80 31.52 2.00
C ALA A 11 6.54 31.76 2.85
N VAL A 12 5.81 30.73 3.30
CA VAL A 12 4.56 30.93 4.08
C VAL A 12 4.69 30.49 5.56
N LEU A 13 5.85 30.01 6.00
CA LEU A 13 6.01 29.43 7.34
C LEU A 13 6.55 30.33 8.49
N PRO A 14 6.46 31.69 8.48
CA PRO A 14 6.68 32.42 9.73
C PRO A 14 5.64 33.52 9.98
N VAL A 15 4.39 33.16 10.26
CA VAL A 15 3.45 34.03 11.00
C VAL A 15 2.56 33.19 11.90
N LEU A 16 3.10 32.65 13.00
CA LEU A 16 2.33 32.25 14.20
C LEU A 16 3.25 31.84 15.36
N LEU A 17 4.28 32.66 15.62
CA LEU A 17 4.99 32.66 16.91
C LEU A 17 4.71 33.97 17.61
N LEU A 18 3.67 34.00 18.44
CA LEU A 18 3.58 34.94 19.55
C LEU A 18 2.61 34.43 20.62
N SER A 19 3.19 34.22 21.81
CA SER A 19 2.56 34.16 23.13
C SER A 19 2.29 32.77 23.70
N LEU A 20 3.26 32.23 24.44
CA LEU A 20 3.06 31.80 25.85
C LEU A 20 4.42 31.46 26.49
N ARG A 21 4.86 32.31 27.42
CA ARG A 21 5.88 32.03 28.45
C ARG A 21 5.16 31.50 29.67
N ILE A 22 5.47 30.29 30.16
CA ILE A 22 5.41 29.96 31.60
C ILE A 22 6.61 29.05 31.97
N LEU A 23 7.13 29.29 33.16
CA LEU A 23 8.47 29.05 33.75
C LEU A 23 8.72 27.61 34.30
N PRO A 24 9.98 27.26 34.63
CA PRO A 24 10.39 25.92 35.07
C PRO A 24 10.01 25.64 36.53
N SER A 25 9.73 24.37 36.87
CA SER A 25 9.55 23.93 38.26
C SER A 25 10.78 23.18 38.77
N ASP A 26 11.44 23.79 39.75
CA ASP A 26 12.45 23.23 40.63
C ASP A 26 11.93 22.00 41.40
N SER A 27 12.81 21.01 41.54
CA SER A 27 12.72 19.90 42.50
C SER A 27 13.28 20.30 43.88
N PRO A 28 12.80 19.70 45.00
CA PRO A 28 13.57 19.69 46.25
C PRO A 28 13.89 18.27 46.78
N ASN A 29 15.20 18.04 46.93
CA ASN A 29 15.96 17.39 48.03
C ASN A 29 15.42 16.17 48.83
N GLY A 30 16.30 15.17 49.04
CA GLY A 30 16.11 14.15 50.09
C GLY A 30 17.16 13.02 50.27
N VAL A 31 18.44 13.36 50.47
CA VAL A 31 19.48 12.69 51.32
C VAL A 31 19.60 11.15 51.42
N GLY A 32 20.81 10.63 51.13
CA GLY A 32 21.33 9.37 51.69
C GLY A 32 22.82 9.12 51.36
N ARG A 33 23.70 9.22 52.37
CA ARG A 33 25.19 9.09 52.31
C ARG A 33 25.69 7.66 52.07
N GLY A 34 26.84 7.52 51.40
CA GLY A 34 27.82 6.48 51.74
C GLY A 34 28.85 6.09 50.66
N GLY A 35 30.12 6.39 50.92
CA GLY A 35 31.26 5.55 50.50
C GLY A 35 32.00 5.93 49.20
N GLY A 36 33.13 6.63 49.34
CA GLY A 36 34.08 6.86 48.27
C GLY A 36 34.92 5.61 47.94
N GLY A 37 35.03 5.32 46.65
CA GLY A 37 35.99 4.37 46.08
C GLY A 37 36.28 4.81 44.64
N GLY A 38 37.52 5.20 44.37
CA GLY A 38 37.96 5.71 43.07
C GLY A 38 37.78 4.67 41.95
N GLY A 39 36.84 4.94 41.05
CA GLY A 39 36.74 4.32 39.75
C GLY A 39 36.59 5.43 38.72
N ARG A 40 37.34 5.36 37.62
CA ARG A 40 37.13 6.18 36.42
C ARG A 40 35.63 6.30 36.16
N ALA A 41 35.10 7.52 36.22
CA ALA A 41 33.76 7.79 35.74
C ALA A 41 33.70 7.35 34.28
N GLN A 42 33.00 6.25 34.01
CA GLN A 42 32.30 6.10 32.74
C GLN A 42 31.41 7.33 32.67
N THR A 43 31.77 8.28 31.81
CA THR A 43 30.86 9.30 31.34
C THR A 43 29.62 8.56 30.88
N LEU A 44 28.49 8.76 31.57
CA LEU A 44 27.19 8.37 31.03
C LEU A 44 27.13 8.98 29.63
N ASP A 45 27.12 8.13 28.60
CA ASP A 45 26.90 8.56 27.23
C ASP A 45 25.56 9.29 27.21
N LEU A 46 25.62 10.61 27.02
CA LEU A 46 24.44 11.43 26.79
C LEU A 46 23.79 10.98 25.47
N PRO A 47 22.44 11.02 25.37
CA PRO A 47 21.74 10.55 24.19
C PRO A 47 22.18 11.32 22.94
N ALA A 48 22.48 10.58 21.87
CA ALA A 48 22.96 11.12 20.60
C ALA A 48 22.29 10.42 19.41
N SER A 49 21.93 11.23 18.41
CA SER A 49 21.14 10.80 17.25
C SER A 49 21.97 10.81 15.97
N ARG A 50 21.75 9.83 15.08
CA ARG A 50 22.46 9.70 13.80
C ARG A 50 21.71 10.45 12.70
N TYR A 51 22.47 11.18 11.90
CA TYR A 51 21.98 11.98 10.80
C TYR A 51 22.77 11.69 9.53
N VAL A 52 22.05 11.54 8.43
CA VAL A 52 22.61 11.49 7.07
C VAL A 52 22.67 12.93 6.54
N VAL A 53 23.87 13.40 6.27
CA VAL A 53 24.13 14.70 5.62
C VAL A 53 24.44 14.42 4.16
N ARG A 54 23.62 14.92 3.24
CA ARG A 54 23.84 14.76 1.80
C ARG A 54 24.47 16.01 1.22
N PHE A 55 25.40 15.81 0.30
CA PHE A 55 26.15 16.83 -0.41
C PHE A 55 25.72 16.90 -1.86
N VAL A 56 25.97 18.04 -2.50
CA VAL A 56 25.66 18.25 -3.92
C VAL A 56 26.65 17.52 -4.84
N GLU A 57 27.84 17.20 -4.33
CA GLU A 57 28.95 16.62 -5.11
C GLU A 57 29.46 15.31 -4.52
N TYR A 58 29.84 14.39 -5.40
CA TYR A 58 30.59 13.19 -5.06
C TYR A 58 32.06 13.52 -4.81
N ARG A 59 32.56 13.23 -3.60
CA ARG A 59 33.97 13.38 -3.21
C ARG A 59 34.40 12.30 -2.24
N HIS A 60 35.70 12.18 -1.98
CA HIS A 60 36.17 11.26 -0.95
C HIS A 60 35.63 11.67 0.42
N ALA A 61 35.31 10.68 1.26
CA ALA A 61 34.70 10.91 2.56
C ALA A 61 35.55 11.82 3.47
N GLU A 62 36.89 11.75 3.34
CA GLU A 62 37.82 12.60 4.07
C GLU A 62 37.67 14.09 3.70
N GLU A 63 37.45 14.42 2.43
CA GLU A 63 37.24 15.81 1.98
C GLU A 63 35.95 16.41 2.55
N HIS A 64 34.88 15.61 2.64
CA HIS A 64 33.63 16.04 3.26
C HIS A 64 33.79 16.22 4.78
N ARG A 65 34.54 15.34 5.44
CA ARG A 65 34.89 15.49 6.86
C ARG A 65 35.68 16.76 7.12
N GLU A 66 36.75 17.00 6.36
CA GLU A 66 37.57 18.21 6.48
C GLU A 66 36.76 19.48 6.25
N TYR A 67 35.85 19.47 5.27
CA TYR A 67 34.94 20.58 5.02
C TYR A 67 34.02 20.87 6.21
N LEU A 68 33.35 19.85 6.74
CA LEU A 68 32.47 20.01 7.90
C LEU A 68 33.25 20.48 9.14
N GLU A 69 34.44 19.92 9.38
CA GLU A 69 35.30 20.34 10.49
C GLU A 69 35.76 21.79 10.34
N ALA A 70 36.13 22.23 9.13
CA ALA A 70 36.58 23.60 8.89
C ALA A 70 35.47 24.62 9.13
N GLU A 71 34.28 24.37 8.60
CA GLU A 71 33.15 25.31 8.68
C GLU A 71 32.50 25.33 10.08
N LEU A 72 32.40 24.17 10.76
CA LEU A 72 31.74 24.08 12.07
C LEU A 72 32.65 24.43 13.25
N ARG A 73 33.97 24.53 13.07
CA ARG A 73 34.91 25.00 14.11
C ARG A 73 34.71 26.47 14.50
N GLY A 74 34.10 27.29 13.64
CA GLY A 74 33.93 28.74 13.87
C GLY A 74 32.84 29.14 14.87
N ALA A 75 31.99 28.21 15.29
CA ALA A 75 30.80 28.48 16.12
C ALA A 75 30.84 27.70 17.44
N ALA A 76 31.61 28.16 18.43
CA ALA A 76 31.59 27.59 19.79
C ALA A 76 30.25 27.94 20.46
N PRO A 77 29.29 26.98 20.54
CA PRO A 77 29.48 25.70 21.25
C PRO A 77 29.26 24.43 20.39
N LEU A 78 29.26 24.53 19.07
CA LEU A 78 28.92 23.41 18.16
C LEU A 78 30.04 22.37 17.99
N ALA A 79 31.30 22.72 18.26
CA ALA A 79 32.45 21.84 17.99
C ALA A 79 32.46 20.52 18.79
N GLU A 80 31.92 20.50 20.00
CA GLU A 80 31.81 19.27 20.82
C GLU A 80 30.44 18.58 20.72
N SER A 81 29.54 19.14 19.90
CA SER A 81 28.14 18.73 19.84
C SER A 81 27.86 17.67 18.77
N TRP A 82 28.83 17.34 17.94
CA TRP A 82 28.71 16.33 16.89
C TRP A 82 29.97 15.47 16.76
N ARG A 83 29.82 14.27 16.21
CA ARG A 83 30.88 13.29 15.96
C ARG A 83 30.69 12.70 14.56
N TRP A 84 31.78 12.64 13.79
CA TRP A 84 31.82 11.93 12.51
C TRP A 84 31.76 10.41 12.75
N ILE A 85 30.84 9.72 12.07
CA ILE A 85 30.79 8.25 12.08
C ILE A 85 31.60 7.75 10.88
N GLU A 86 32.72 7.09 11.19
CA GLU A 86 33.57 6.49 10.18
C GLU A 86 32.92 5.24 9.58
N ARG A 87 32.79 5.20 8.26
CA ARG A 87 32.13 4.11 7.51
C ARG A 87 33.18 3.19 6.90
N ARG A 88 33.51 2.11 7.60
CA ARG A 88 34.55 1.15 7.20
C ARG A 88 33.96 0.02 6.37
N ASN A 89 33.58 0.32 5.14
CA ASN A 89 33.00 -0.64 4.20
C ASN A 89 33.63 -0.48 2.80
N PRO A 90 33.36 -1.40 1.84
CA PRO A 90 33.93 -1.34 0.50
C PRO A 90 33.63 -0.04 -0.28
N ALA A 91 32.54 0.67 0.05
CA ALA A 91 32.21 1.94 -0.58
C ALA A 91 33.20 3.07 -0.22
N ALA A 92 33.94 2.96 0.88
CA ALA A 92 34.93 3.96 1.29
C ALA A 92 36.07 4.16 0.27
N ALA A 93 36.31 3.18 -0.62
CA ALA A 93 37.26 3.30 -1.71
C ALA A 93 36.80 4.24 -2.84
N PHE A 94 35.53 4.60 -2.87
CA PHE A 94 34.91 5.41 -3.91
C PHE A 94 34.43 6.77 -3.37
N PRO A 95 34.25 7.77 -4.25
CA PRO A 95 33.58 9.02 -3.86
C PRO A 95 32.17 8.75 -3.32
N THR A 96 31.76 9.56 -2.35
CA THR A 96 30.44 9.53 -1.69
C THR A 96 29.79 10.91 -1.77
N ASP A 97 28.47 10.92 -1.85
CA ASP A 97 27.62 12.11 -1.81
C ASP A 97 27.00 12.33 -0.42
N PHE A 98 27.31 11.48 0.56
CA PHE A 98 26.79 11.64 1.92
C PHE A 98 27.82 11.32 3.01
N ALA A 99 27.52 11.83 4.21
CA ALA A 99 28.19 11.56 5.46
C ALA A 99 27.17 11.17 6.54
N VAL A 100 27.65 10.47 7.57
CA VAL A 100 26.84 10.15 8.75
C VAL A 100 27.45 10.84 9.96
N LEU A 101 26.65 11.69 10.60
CA LEU A 101 27.02 12.42 11.81
C LEU A 101 26.21 11.90 12.99
N GLU A 102 26.85 11.80 14.13
CA GLU A 102 26.16 11.62 15.40
C GLU A 102 26.11 12.98 16.12
N ILE A 103 24.91 13.45 16.44
CA ILE A 103 24.67 14.78 17.01
C ILE A 103 24.06 14.61 18.40
N ARG A 104 24.62 15.31 19.39
CA ARG A 104 24.09 15.34 20.77
C ARG A 104 22.74 16.03 20.81
N GLU A 105 21.78 15.48 21.55
CA GLU A 105 20.42 16.02 21.61
C GLU A 105 20.35 17.47 22.10
N THR A 106 21.20 17.86 23.05
CA THR A 106 21.18 19.20 23.68
C THR A 106 21.43 20.36 22.69
N HIS A 107 22.07 20.09 21.55
CA HIS A 107 22.39 21.09 20.52
C HIS A 107 21.92 20.69 19.12
N ARG A 108 21.01 19.71 19.02
CA ARG A 108 20.55 19.13 17.75
C ARG A 108 20.14 20.19 16.74
N ASP A 109 19.19 21.05 17.10
CA ASP A 109 18.59 22.00 16.16
C ASP A 109 19.60 23.04 15.68
N ALA A 110 20.53 23.45 16.55
CA ALA A 110 21.59 24.40 16.22
C ALA A 110 22.63 23.79 15.26
N VAL A 111 23.05 22.53 15.50
CA VAL A 111 23.98 21.83 14.61
C VAL A 111 23.33 21.57 13.26
N VAL A 112 22.10 21.06 13.23
CA VAL A 112 21.37 20.76 11.98
C VAL A 112 21.16 22.04 11.17
N ALA A 113 20.79 23.16 11.80
CA ALA A 113 20.64 24.44 11.12
C ALA A 113 21.98 24.94 10.55
N ALA A 114 23.08 24.82 11.31
CA ALA A 114 24.40 25.21 10.85
C ALA A 114 24.87 24.37 9.65
N VAL A 115 24.67 23.05 9.70
CA VAL A 115 25.03 22.13 8.60
C VAL A 115 24.19 22.41 7.36
N ARG A 116 22.88 22.65 7.50
CA ARG A 116 21.99 23.01 6.37
C ARG A 116 22.35 24.36 5.72
N ALA A 117 22.96 25.27 6.46
CA ALA A 117 23.38 26.57 5.93
C ALA A 117 24.67 26.49 5.08
N LEU A 118 25.39 25.36 5.12
CA LEU A 118 26.62 25.17 4.35
C LEU A 118 26.32 25.01 2.86
N GLY A 119 27.00 25.79 2.02
CA GLY A 119 26.71 25.85 0.58
C GLY A 119 26.94 24.54 -0.20
N ARG A 120 27.68 23.57 0.36
CA ARG A 120 27.90 22.24 -0.26
C ARG A 120 26.92 21.17 0.24
N VAL A 121 26.20 21.44 1.33
CA VAL A 121 25.19 20.53 1.89
C VAL A 121 23.88 20.75 1.15
N ARG A 122 23.28 19.66 0.70
CA ARG A 122 21.97 19.66 0.04
C ARG A 122 20.86 19.63 1.08
N ASP A 123 20.94 18.67 2.00
CA ASP A 123 19.96 18.46 3.07
C ASP A 123 20.54 17.56 4.19
N VAL A 124 19.77 17.46 5.28
CA VAL A 124 20.11 16.67 6.47
C VAL A 124 18.86 15.93 6.94
N HIS A 125 18.95 14.60 6.98
CA HIS A 125 17.89 13.68 7.38
C HIS A 125 18.35 12.80 8.55
N THR A 126 17.41 12.23 9.28
CA THR A 126 17.70 11.22 10.29
C THR A 126 18.08 9.90 9.60
N ASP A 127 19.03 9.16 10.18
CA ASP A 127 19.42 7.84 9.66
C ASP A 127 18.36 6.81 10.07
N ALA A 128 17.40 6.54 9.18
CA ALA A 128 16.25 5.69 9.48
C ALA A 128 16.67 4.23 9.68
N THR A 129 15.92 3.52 10.52
CA THR A 129 16.12 2.10 10.82
C THR A 129 15.00 1.30 10.15
N TYR A 130 15.31 0.11 9.65
CA TYR A 130 14.36 -0.78 8.99
C TYR A 130 14.37 -2.14 9.68
N LYS A 131 13.19 -2.64 10.05
CA LYS A 131 13.00 -3.99 10.59
C LYS A 131 12.30 -4.86 9.56
N ARG A 132 12.76 -6.09 9.41
CA ARG A 132 12.20 -7.02 8.43
C ARG A 132 11.10 -7.92 9.04
N GLY A 133 9.98 -8.06 8.33
CA GLY A 133 8.96 -9.10 8.60
C GLY A 133 9.10 -10.29 7.64
N VAL A 134 9.14 -11.53 8.15
CA VAL A 134 9.11 -12.76 7.33
C VAL A 134 8.02 -13.69 7.84
N LEU A 135 7.13 -14.14 6.94
CA LEU A 135 6.19 -15.22 7.22
C LEU A 135 6.89 -16.57 6.95
N SER A 136 7.33 -17.26 7.99
CA SER A 136 7.88 -18.62 7.86
C SER A 136 6.79 -19.69 7.93
N ALA A 137 6.89 -20.74 7.12
CA ALA A 137 6.00 -21.90 7.09
C ALA A 137 6.52 -23.07 7.96
N ASP A 138 7.07 -22.78 9.15
CA ASP A 138 7.48 -23.81 10.10
C ASP A 138 6.43 -24.01 11.19
N ARG A 139 6.15 -25.29 11.51
CA ARG A 139 5.25 -25.69 12.61
C ARG A 139 5.62 -24.94 13.90
N PRO A 140 4.63 -24.51 14.70
CA PRO A 140 4.91 -23.74 15.91
C PRO A 140 5.83 -24.54 16.85
N PRO A 141 6.72 -23.88 17.61
CA PRO A 141 7.58 -24.54 18.59
C PRO A 141 6.71 -25.34 19.58
N PRO A 142 7.25 -26.37 20.25
CA PRO A 142 6.54 -27.00 21.35
C PRO A 142 6.36 -25.97 22.47
N TRP A 143 5.16 -25.37 22.49
CA TRP A 143 4.68 -24.44 23.50
C TRP A 143 4.79 -25.09 24.88
N ARG A 144 5.69 -24.58 25.73
CA ARG A 144 5.56 -24.70 27.19
C ARG A 144 5.17 -23.32 27.73
N GLY A 145 3.86 -23.07 27.77
CA GLY A 145 3.28 -21.93 28.49
C GLY A 145 2.23 -21.13 27.72
N LYS A 146 0.98 -21.61 27.82
CA LYS A 146 -0.32 -20.89 27.69
C LYS A 146 -0.70 -20.26 26.35
N LEU A 147 -1.13 -21.16 25.46
CA LEU A 147 -2.07 -20.94 24.36
C LEU A 147 -3.07 -22.10 24.38
N PHE A 148 -4.36 -21.87 24.12
CA PHE A 148 -5.26 -22.93 23.66
C PHE A 148 -6.28 -22.38 22.67
N THR A 149 -5.99 -22.58 21.38
CA THR A 149 -6.99 -22.99 20.40
C THR A 149 -6.70 -24.44 20.08
N ALA A 150 -7.50 -25.35 20.62
CA ALA A 150 -7.65 -26.70 20.12
C ALA A 150 -9.07 -27.17 20.45
N MET A 151 -9.91 -27.33 19.44
CA MET A 151 -10.80 -28.47 19.41
C MET A 151 -10.45 -29.28 18.19
N SER A 152 -9.56 -30.24 18.44
CA SER A 152 -9.47 -31.48 17.68
C SER A 152 -10.73 -32.28 17.97
N PHE A 153 -11.27 -32.94 16.95
CA PHE A 153 -12.28 -33.97 17.10
C PHE A 153 -11.78 -35.03 18.11
N GLU A 154 -12.57 -35.29 19.15
CA GLU A 154 -12.38 -36.43 20.06
C GLU A 154 -12.85 -37.70 19.36
N ASP A 155 -11.90 -38.61 19.16
CA ASP A 155 -12.13 -40.01 18.81
C ASP A 155 -12.39 -40.75 20.12
N GLY A 156 -13.63 -41.21 20.30
CA GLY A 156 -14.05 -41.98 21.46
C GLY A 156 -13.41 -43.37 21.45
N GLY A 157 -12.70 -43.72 22.51
CA GLY A 157 -12.09 -45.03 22.67
C GLY A 157 -13.12 -46.14 22.77
N GLU A 158 -13.03 -47.13 21.88
CA GLU A 158 -13.56 -48.47 22.09
C GLU A 158 -12.51 -49.54 21.79
N LYS A 159 -12.71 -50.66 22.48
CA LYS A 159 -11.75 -51.72 22.81
C LYS A 159 -11.35 -52.59 21.61
N GLU A 160 -10.19 -53.23 21.76
CA GLU A 160 -9.72 -54.36 20.94
C GLU A 160 -10.84 -55.39 20.65
N VAL A 161 -11.16 -55.58 19.37
CA VAL A 161 -11.62 -56.87 18.83
C VAL A 161 -11.06 -57.05 17.41
N ALA A 162 -10.37 -58.16 17.21
CA ALA A 162 -9.79 -58.59 15.95
C ALA A 162 -10.83 -58.82 14.85
N CYS A 163 -10.56 -58.36 13.62
CA CYS A 163 -10.82 -59.07 12.35
C CYS A 163 -10.29 -58.29 11.13
N SER A 164 -9.47 -58.95 10.29
CA SER A 164 -9.06 -58.48 8.95
C SER A 164 -10.21 -58.57 7.94
N PRO A 165 -10.20 -57.77 6.86
CA PRO A 165 -9.68 -58.31 5.60
C PRO A 165 -8.81 -57.34 4.77
N ARG A 166 -7.97 -57.95 3.93
CA ARG A 166 -6.96 -57.38 3.04
C ARG A 166 -7.55 -56.47 1.96
N VAL A 167 -6.96 -55.28 1.77
CA VAL A 167 -7.09 -54.49 0.54
C VAL A 167 -5.68 -54.14 0.04
N ASN A 168 -5.43 -54.43 -1.24
CA ASN A 168 -4.13 -54.41 -1.90
C ASN A 168 -3.46 -53.02 -1.89
N SER A 169 -2.20 -53.00 -1.47
CA SER A 169 -1.31 -51.84 -1.31
C SER A 169 -0.71 -51.29 -2.61
N SER A 170 -1.18 -51.71 -3.79
CA SER A 170 -0.60 -51.35 -5.09
C SER A 170 -1.23 -50.11 -5.76
N SER A 171 -2.44 -49.69 -5.36
CA SER A 171 -3.10 -48.49 -5.93
C SER A 171 -2.75 -47.19 -5.17
N ALA A 172 -2.46 -47.30 -3.87
CA ALA A 172 -2.13 -46.15 -3.02
C ALA A 172 -0.72 -45.57 -3.29
N THR A 173 0.20 -46.38 -3.82
CA THR A 173 1.55 -45.98 -4.23
C THR A 173 1.56 -45.28 -5.58
N LEU A 174 0.67 -45.65 -6.51
CA LEU A 174 0.56 -44.97 -7.80
C LEU A 174 -0.04 -43.56 -7.65
N ARG A 175 -1.07 -43.41 -6.79
CA ARG A 175 -1.69 -42.11 -6.49
C ARG A 175 -0.74 -41.17 -5.74
N ARG A 176 0.12 -41.70 -4.86
CA ARG A 176 1.19 -40.92 -4.19
C ARG A 176 2.35 -40.56 -5.13
N LYS A 177 2.67 -41.38 -6.14
CA LYS A 177 3.67 -41.04 -7.17
C LYS A 177 3.18 -39.98 -8.15
N LEU A 178 1.89 -39.97 -8.48
CA LEU A 178 1.30 -38.98 -9.41
C LEU A 178 1.00 -37.61 -8.76
N LEU A 179 0.92 -37.54 -7.43
CA LEU A 179 0.82 -36.28 -6.67
C LEU A 179 2.19 -35.71 -6.26
N GLY A 180 3.29 -36.37 -6.62
CA GLY A 180 4.66 -36.08 -6.19
C GLY A 180 5.52 -35.27 -7.18
N GLN A 181 4.98 -34.88 -8.34
CA GLN A 181 5.62 -33.90 -9.22
C GLN A 181 4.84 -32.59 -9.13
N ARG A 182 5.05 -31.81 -8.06
CA ARG A 182 4.80 -30.38 -8.16
C ARG A 182 5.79 -29.87 -9.22
N SER A 183 5.29 -29.44 -10.37
CA SER A 183 6.11 -28.84 -11.42
C SER A 183 6.84 -27.64 -10.83
N GLN A 184 8.17 -27.67 -10.90
CA GLN A 184 9.02 -26.57 -10.41
C GLN A 184 8.66 -25.26 -11.13
N VAL A 185 8.80 -24.14 -10.42
CA VAL A 185 8.41 -22.81 -10.92
C VAL A 185 9.15 -22.44 -12.21
N THR A 186 10.41 -22.85 -12.33
CA THR A 186 11.23 -22.70 -13.54
C THR A 186 10.62 -23.39 -14.76
N SER A 187 10.06 -24.59 -14.58
CA SER A 187 9.39 -25.34 -15.64
C SER A 187 8.04 -24.71 -15.99
N LEU A 188 7.29 -24.24 -14.99
CA LEU A 188 6.00 -23.55 -15.19
C LEU A 188 6.13 -22.26 -16.00
N LEU A 189 7.20 -21.49 -15.77
CA LEU A 189 7.52 -20.30 -16.55
C LEU A 189 8.31 -20.61 -17.84
N GLY A 190 8.62 -21.87 -18.13
CA GLY A 190 9.26 -22.29 -19.37
C GLY A 190 10.74 -21.92 -19.51
N ALA A 191 11.46 -21.75 -18.39
CA ALA A 191 12.90 -21.40 -18.38
C ALA A 191 13.76 -22.41 -19.16
N GLU A 192 13.39 -23.70 -19.14
CA GLU A 192 14.04 -24.77 -19.89
C GLU A 192 14.19 -24.46 -21.39
N ARG A 193 13.23 -23.74 -21.99
CA ARG A 193 13.28 -23.36 -23.42
C ARG A 193 14.39 -22.37 -23.73
N LEU A 194 14.77 -21.53 -22.77
CA LEU A 194 15.87 -20.59 -22.89
C LEU A 194 17.21 -21.26 -22.57
N TRP A 195 17.25 -22.15 -21.57
CA TRP A 195 18.43 -22.96 -21.27
C TRP A 195 18.84 -23.83 -22.47
N GLN A 196 17.88 -24.45 -23.15
CA GLN A 196 18.12 -25.22 -24.38
C GLN A 196 18.71 -24.37 -25.53
N ARG A 197 18.47 -23.05 -25.51
CA ARG A 197 19.06 -22.09 -26.46
C ARG A 197 20.40 -21.53 -26.00
N GLY A 198 20.90 -21.96 -24.83
CA GLY A 198 22.18 -21.53 -24.28
C GLY A 198 22.11 -20.28 -23.41
N PHE A 199 20.92 -19.74 -23.11
CA PHE A 199 20.76 -18.59 -22.23
C PHE A 199 20.58 -19.07 -20.79
N THR A 200 21.60 -18.91 -19.96
CA THR A 200 21.61 -19.36 -18.55
C THR A 200 21.92 -18.24 -17.55
N GLY A 201 21.92 -16.98 -18.00
CA GLY A 201 22.29 -15.84 -17.16
C GLY A 201 23.79 -15.53 -17.13
N SER A 202 24.58 -16.15 -18.01
CA SER A 202 26.04 -15.95 -18.05
C SER A 202 26.42 -14.48 -18.24
N LYS A 203 27.45 -14.04 -17.50
CA LYS A 203 27.99 -12.66 -17.53
C LYS A 203 26.97 -11.57 -17.14
N VAL A 204 25.94 -11.93 -16.38
CA VAL A 204 25.02 -10.95 -15.79
C VAL A 204 25.42 -10.75 -14.34
N LYS A 205 25.59 -9.48 -13.93
CA LYS A 205 25.93 -9.11 -12.56
C LYS A 205 24.66 -8.89 -11.75
N MET A 206 24.40 -9.79 -10.80
CA MET A 206 23.20 -9.77 -9.97
C MET A 206 23.54 -9.45 -8.51
N ALA A 207 23.05 -8.31 -8.04
CA ALA A 207 23.17 -7.90 -6.65
C ALA A 207 21.96 -8.34 -5.81
N ILE A 208 22.22 -9.07 -4.74
CA ILE A 208 21.20 -9.57 -3.81
C ILE A 208 21.37 -8.86 -2.48
N PHE A 209 20.43 -7.97 -2.16
CA PHE A 209 20.40 -7.20 -0.92
C PHE A 209 19.51 -7.94 0.09
N ASP A 210 20.13 -8.68 1.00
CA ASP A 210 19.40 -9.53 1.96
C ASP A 210 20.25 -9.81 3.21
N THR A 211 20.01 -10.94 3.88
CA THR A 211 20.74 -11.41 5.07
C THR A 211 22.10 -12.03 4.76
N GLY A 212 22.56 -11.97 3.50
CA GLY A 212 23.81 -12.58 3.04
C GLY A 212 23.63 -13.95 2.37
N ILE A 213 24.74 -14.61 2.05
CA ILE A 213 24.75 -15.94 1.42
C ILE A 213 25.88 -16.79 2.02
N ARG A 214 25.61 -18.08 2.28
CA ARG A 214 26.65 -19.01 2.72
C ARG A 214 27.67 -19.31 1.59
N ALA A 215 28.96 -19.09 1.86
CA ALA A 215 30.04 -19.16 0.85
C ALA A 215 30.19 -20.54 0.19
N ASP A 216 30.11 -21.60 0.97
CA ASP A 216 30.40 -22.98 0.58
C ASP A 216 29.13 -23.75 0.19
N HIS A 217 28.07 -23.04 -0.19
CA HIS A 217 26.80 -23.69 -0.48
C HIS A 217 26.82 -24.41 -1.84
N PRO A 218 26.53 -25.72 -1.90
CA PRO A 218 26.74 -26.53 -3.11
C PRO A 218 25.87 -26.13 -4.29
N HIS A 219 24.77 -25.41 -4.05
CA HIS A 219 23.85 -24.96 -5.09
C HIS A 219 24.38 -23.77 -5.91
N PHE A 220 25.45 -23.09 -5.48
CA PHE A 220 25.95 -21.89 -6.16
C PHE A 220 27.32 -22.12 -6.79
N ARG A 221 27.44 -21.82 -8.08
CA ARG A 221 28.69 -21.97 -8.84
C ARG A 221 29.50 -20.69 -8.93
N ASN A 222 28.84 -19.53 -8.92
CA ASN A 222 29.44 -18.28 -9.36
C ASN A 222 29.18 -17.12 -8.38
N ILE A 223 29.49 -17.36 -7.10
CA ILE A 223 29.56 -16.28 -6.11
C ILE A 223 30.85 -15.51 -6.38
N LYS A 224 30.72 -14.28 -6.91
CA LYS A 224 31.88 -13.40 -7.18
C LYS A 224 32.29 -12.65 -5.93
N GLU A 225 31.31 -12.18 -5.17
CA GLU A 225 31.55 -11.29 -4.05
C GLU A 225 30.53 -11.49 -2.94
N ARG A 226 30.98 -11.32 -1.71
CA ARG A 226 30.12 -11.20 -0.54
C ARG A 226 30.62 -10.03 0.30
N THR A 227 29.75 -9.08 0.58
CA THR A 227 30.05 -7.88 1.36
C THR A 227 29.11 -7.79 2.55
N ASN A 228 29.61 -7.20 3.64
CA ASN A 228 28.78 -6.84 4.77
C ASN A 228 28.77 -5.32 4.94
N TRP A 229 27.56 -4.78 5.05
CA TRP A 229 27.28 -3.37 5.25
C TRP A 229 26.79 -3.08 6.68
N THR A 230 26.55 -4.13 7.47
CA THR A 230 26.13 -4.02 8.86
C THR A 230 27.31 -3.88 9.81
N ASN A 231 27.01 -3.61 11.09
CA ASN A 231 28.03 -3.54 12.14
C ASN A 231 28.46 -4.91 12.71
N GLU A 232 27.96 -6.02 12.17
CA GLU A 232 28.32 -7.36 12.64
C GLU A 232 29.54 -7.90 11.89
N ASP A 233 30.36 -8.73 12.53
CA ASP A 233 31.56 -9.29 11.88
C ASP A 233 31.26 -10.66 11.24
N THR A 234 30.32 -10.68 10.28
CA THR A 234 29.97 -11.90 9.53
C THR A 234 29.53 -11.59 8.10
N LEU A 235 29.95 -12.46 7.18
CA LEU A 235 29.52 -12.47 5.77
C LEU A 235 28.52 -13.61 5.47
N ASN A 236 28.33 -14.50 6.44
CA ASN A 236 27.44 -15.65 6.27
C ASN A 236 26.00 -15.26 6.55
N ASP A 237 25.10 -15.89 5.81
CA ASP A 237 23.68 -15.88 6.13
C ASP A 237 23.44 -16.79 7.34
N ASN A 238 23.00 -16.23 8.46
CA ASN A 238 22.61 -16.99 9.65
C ASN A 238 21.09 -17.20 9.74
N LEU A 239 20.32 -16.46 8.93
CA LEU A 239 18.84 -16.50 8.92
C LEU A 239 18.31 -17.44 7.83
N GLY A 240 19.03 -17.55 6.71
CA GLY A 240 18.73 -18.46 5.61
C GLY A 240 17.77 -17.87 4.56
N HIS A 241 17.39 -16.59 4.65
CA HIS A 241 16.53 -15.97 3.64
C HIS A 241 17.33 -15.57 2.40
N GLY A 242 18.44 -14.84 2.56
CA GLY A 242 19.29 -14.46 1.42
C GLY A 242 19.79 -15.67 0.63
N THR A 243 20.12 -16.77 1.31
CA THR A 243 20.46 -18.06 0.67
C THR A 243 19.30 -18.62 -0.14
N PHE A 244 18.07 -18.49 0.35
CA PHE A 244 16.87 -18.95 -0.36
C PHE A 244 16.61 -18.11 -1.61
N VAL A 245 16.66 -16.78 -1.48
CA VAL A 245 16.51 -15.81 -2.58
C VAL A 245 17.52 -16.07 -3.68
N ALA A 246 18.80 -16.21 -3.31
CA ALA A 246 19.86 -16.56 -4.25
C ALA A 246 19.62 -17.93 -4.90
N GLY A 247 19.07 -18.88 -4.15
CA GLY A 247 18.67 -20.19 -4.66
C GLY A 247 17.64 -20.11 -5.78
N VAL A 248 16.58 -19.33 -5.58
CA VAL A 248 15.54 -19.12 -6.60
C VAL A 248 16.11 -18.42 -7.84
N ILE A 249 17.05 -17.49 -7.66
CA ILE A 249 17.67 -16.77 -8.78
C ILE A 249 18.65 -17.66 -9.55
N ALA A 250 19.62 -18.29 -8.89
CA ALA A 250 20.79 -18.89 -9.51
C ALA A 250 21.20 -20.27 -8.93
N GLY A 251 20.29 -20.96 -8.24
CA GLY A 251 20.53 -22.31 -7.74
C GLY A 251 20.72 -23.33 -8.87
N GLN A 252 21.62 -24.30 -8.66
CA GLN A 252 21.92 -25.34 -9.65
C GLN A 252 21.41 -26.74 -9.26
N ASP A 253 20.84 -26.87 -8.07
CA ASP A 253 20.35 -28.16 -7.60
C ASP A 253 19.17 -28.63 -8.46
N ALA A 254 19.14 -29.93 -8.78
CA ALA A 254 18.09 -30.50 -9.61
C ALA A 254 16.72 -30.53 -8.92
N GLU A 255 16.69 -30.55 -7.58
CA GLU A 255 15.46 -30.51 -6.80
C GLU A 255 14.87 -29.10 -6.73
N CYS A 256 15.71 -28.07 -6.65
CA CYS A 256 15.28 -26.66 -6.67
C CYS A 256 16.15 -25.81 -7.61
N PRO A 257 15.98 -25.95 -8.93
CA PRO A 257 16.75 -25.18 -9.89
C PRO A 257 16.33 -23.71 -9.84
N GLY A 258 17.31 -22.82 -9.83
CA GLY A 258 17.10 -21.39 -10.03
C GLY A 258 16.93 -21.05 -11.51
N PHE A 259 16.46 -19.84 -11.81
CA PHE A 259 16.21 -19.41 -13.18
C PHE A 259 17.49 -19.19 -13.99
N ALA A 260 18.50 -18.55 -13.41
CA ALA A 260 19.71 -18.08 -14.07
C ALA A 260 20.98 -18.67 -13.40
N PRO A 261 21.27 -19.97 -13.61
CA PRO A 261 22.30 -20.69 -12.86
C PRO A 261 23.75 -20.25 -13.11
N ASP A 262 24.04 -19.53 -14.20
CA ASP A 262 25.40 -19.05 -14.53
C ASP A 262 25.60 -17.54 -14.25
N THR A 263 24.61 -16.87 -13.66
CA THR A 263 24.69 -15.47 -13.24
C THR A 263 25.76 -15.24 -12.17
N GLU A 264 26.41 -14.09 -12.23
CA GLU A 264 27.41 -13.66 -11.25
C GLU A 264 26.71 -13.11 -10.01
N ILE A 265 26.84 -13.81 -8.89
CA ILE A 265 26.16 -13.46 -7.64
C ILE A 265 27.05 -12.52 -6.83
N TYR A 266 26.51 -11.33 -6.54
CA TYR A 266 27.06 -10.33 -5.62
C TYR A 266 26.14 -10.25 -4.40
N ALA A 267 26.59 -10.82 -3.27
CA ALA A 267 25.79 -10.95 -2.06
C ALA A 267 26.04 -9.77 -1.12
N PHE A 268 25.06 -8.87 -0.97
CA PHE A 268 25.18 -7.69 -0.12
C PHE A 268 24.37 -7.93 1.15
N ARG A 269 25.08 -8.18 2.25
CA ARG A 269 24.44 -8.29 3.56
C ARG A 269 24.16 -6.90 4.09
N VAL A 270 22.89 -6.52 4.13
CA VAL A 270 22.42 -5.22 4.62
C VAL A 270 21.54 -5.35 5.87
N PHE A 271 21.18 -6.58 6.26
CA PHE A 271 20.43 -6.86 7.48
C PHE A 271 21.28 -7.59 8.51
N THR A 272 21.13 -7.19 9.77
CA THR A 272 21.70 -7.91 10.91
C THR A 272 20.97 -9.22 11.19
N ASP A 273 21.50 -10.05 12.09
CA ASP A 273 20.80 -11.26 12.55
C ASP A 273 19.54 -10.92 13.35
N ALA A 274 19.49 -9.71 13.93
CA ALA A 274 18.29 -9.14 14.54
C ALA A 274 17.30 -8.56 13.50
N GLN A 275 17.57 -8.73 12.20
CA GLN A 275 16.74 -8.23 11.09
C GLN A 275 16.59 -6.71 11.05
N ILE A 276 17.62 -5.99 11.49
CA ILE A 276 17.69 -4.52 11.50
C ILE A 276 18.63 -4.06 10.37
N SER A 277 18.25 -2.97 9.68
CA SER A 277 19.08 -2.25 8.71
C SER A 277 19.00 -0.74 8.95
N TYR A 278 19.96 0.04 8.43
CA TYR A 278 19.92 1.51 8.43
C TYR A 278 19.90 2.06 7.01
N THR A 279 19.30 3.24 6.81
CA THR A 279 19.34 3.99 5.55
C THR A 279 20.77 4.16 5.05
N SER A 280 21.68 4.58 5.93
CA SER A 280 23.09 4.78 5.59
C SER A 280 23.76 3.53 5.00
N TRP A 281 23.39 2.34 5.45
CA TRP A 281 23.90 1.07 4.90
C TRP A 281 23.40 0.81 3.49
N PHE A 282 22.12 1.10 3.21
CA PHE A 282 21.58 1.03 1.86
C PHE A 282 22.23 2.04 0.92
N LEU A 283 22.40 3.29 1.36
CA LEU A 283 23.05 4.33 0.55
C LEU A 283 24.48 3.93 0.16
N ASP A 284 25.23 3.37 1.09
CA ASP A 284 26.58 2.87 0.83
C ASP A 284 26.60 1.69 -0.16
N ALA A 285 25.74 0.71 0.09
CA ALA A 285 25.62 -0.47 -0.76
C ALA A 285 25.16 -0.10 -2.18
N PHE A 286 24.27 0.88 -2.32
CA PHE A 286 23.83 1.43 -3.61
C PHE A 286 24.94 2.20 -4.32
N ASN A 287 25.67 3.08 -3.62
CA ASN A 287 26.83 3.78 -4.20
C ASN A 287 27.89 2.77 -4.70
N TYR A 288 28.13 1.70 -3.93
CA TYR A 288 29.03 0.63 -4.35
C TYR A 288 28.51 -0.15 -5.56
N ALA A 289 27.22 -0.51 -5.59
CA ALA A 289 26.59 -1.20 -6.72
C ALA A 289 26.69 -0.39 -8.03
N ILE A 290 26.54 0.93 -7.93
CA ILE A 290 26.74 1.88 -9.05
C ILE A 290 28.21 1.86 -9.48
N ALA A 291 29.15 2.00 -8.55
CA ALA A 291 30.58 2.07 -8.83
C ALA A 291 31.13 0.82 -9.54
N ILE A 292 30.66 -0.38 -9.17
CA ILE A 292 31.07 -1.65 -9.79
C ILE A 292 30.27 -2.01 -11.06
N GLY A 293 29.27 -1.17 -11.40
CA GLY A 293 28.43 -1.31 -12.57
C GLY A 293 27.63 -2.61 -12.60
N MET A 294 26.80 -2.84 -11.57
CA MET A 294 25.83 -3.94 -11.54
C MET A 294 24.81 -3.86 -12.68
N ASP A 295 24.21 -4.99 -13.07
CA ASP A 295 23.16 -5.03 -14.10
C ASP A 295 21.76 -5.09 -13.47
N VAL A 296 21.59 -5.94 -12.47
CA VAL A 296 20.30 -6.23 -11.83
C VAL A 296 20.46 -6.23 -10.32
N LEU A 297 19.47 -5.69 -9.62
CA LEU A 297 19.38 -5.65 -8.17
C LEU A 297 18.04 -6.23 -7.72
N ASN A 298 18.07 -7.16 -6.76
CA ASN A 298 16.86 -7.66 -6.09
C ASN A 298 16.83 -7.21 -4.64
N LEU A 299 15.73 -6.56 -4.27
CA LEU A 299 15.38 -6.23 -2.90
C LEU A 299 14.09 -6.96 -2.52
N SER A 300 14.20 -8.09 -1.82
CA SER A 300 13.04 -8.90 -1.42
C SER A 300 12.35 -8.38 -0.15
N ILE A 301 12.42 -7.07 0.08
CA ILE A 301 12.03 -6.40 1.32
C ILE A 301 11.37 -5.08 0.96
N GLY A 302 10.40 -4.69 1.76
CA GLY A 302 9.84 -3.35 1.75
C GLY A 302 9.25 -3.05 3.12
N GLY A 303 9.05 -1.76 3.40
CA GLY A 303 8.31 -1.29 4.57
C GLY A 303 7.34 -0.18 4.17
N PRO A 304 6.59 0.36 5.15
CA PRO A 304 5.83 1.60 4.96
C PRO A 304 6.75 2.67 4.37
N ASP A 305 6.26 3.56 3.49
CA ASP A 305 7.10 4.66 3.05
C ASP A 305 7.23 5.69 4.17
N TYR A 306 8.37 5.63 4.87
CA TYR A 306 8.69 6.53 5.98
C TYR A 306 9.22 7.90 5.52
N LEU A 307 9.01 8.31 4.27
CA LEU A 307 9.59 9.53 3.70
C LEU A 307 11.10 9.59 3.80
N ASP A 308 11.75 8.45 3.66
CA ASP A 308 13.19 8.38 3.57
C ASP A 308 13.62 8.88 2.19
N LEU A 309 13.51 10.19 1.98
CA LEU A 309 13.92 10.90 0.78
C LEU A 309 15.36 10.55 0.37
N PRO A 310 16.34 10.44 1.30
CA PRO A 310 17.65 9.88 0.98
C PRO A 310 17.59 8.52 0.26
N PHE A 311 16.82 7.56 0.78
CA PHE A 311 16.66 6.25 0.17
C PHE A 311 15.94 6.32 -1.19
N VAL A 312 14.81 7.02 -1.27
CA VAL A 312 14.02 7.16 -2.50
C VAL A 312 14.82 7.80 -3.63
N GLU A 313 15.50 8.92 -3.37
CA GLU A 313 16.32 9.58 -4.39
C GLU A 313 17.52 8.73 -4.80
N LYS A 314 18.09 7.93 -3.89
CA LYS A 314 19.17 7.00 -4.23
C LYS A 314 18.67 5.85 -5.11
N VAL A 315 17.43 5.39 -4.95
CA VAL A 315 16.81 4.44 -5.88
C VAL A 315 16.67 5.04 -7.29
N TRP A 316 16.28 6.32 -7.41
CA TRP A 316 16.24 7.00 -8.70
C TRP A 316 17.63 7.14 -9.33
N GLU A 317 18.65 7.48 -8.54
CA GLU A 317 20.01 7.54 -9.02
C GLU A 317 20.56 6.16 -9.45
N LEU A 318 20.26 5.11 -8.68
CA LEU A 318 20.64 3.74 -8.98
C LEU A 318 20.05 3.29 -10.32
N THR A 319 18.75 3.51 -10.51
CA THR A 319 18.09 3.17 -11.78
C THR A 319 18.60 4.03 -12.92
N ALA A 320 18.87 5.33 -12.71
CA ALA A 320 19.48 6.22 -13.71
C ALA A 320 20.84 5.72 -14.22
N ASN A 321 21.57 4.95 -13.41
CA ASN A 321 22.83 4.30 -13.79
C ASN A 321 22.64 2.95 -14.52
N ASN A 322 21.47 2.73 -15.14
CA ASN A 322 21.08 1.51 -15.87
C ASN A 322 20.98 0.23 -15.03
N ILE A 323 20.81 0.34 -13.71
CA ILE A 323 20.62 -0.82 -12.85
C ILE A 323 19.13 -1.16 -12.77
N ILE A 324 18.75 -2.38 -13.17
CA ILE A 324 17.36 -2.84 -13.13
C ILE A 324 17.03 -3.30 -11.71
N MET A 325 16.12 -2.60 -11.04
CA MET A 325 15.70 -2.93 -9.68
C MET A 325 14.37 -3.70 -9.67
N VAL A 326 14.39 -4.86 -8.99
CA VAL A 326 13.20 -5.70 -8.75
C VAL A 326 12.93 -5.74 -7.25
N SER A 327 11.71 -5.43 -6.85
CA SER A 327 11.30 -5.39 -5.44
C SER A 327 9.97 -6.08 -5.18
N ALA A 328 9.82 -6.64 -3.98
CA ALA A 328 8.59 -7.27 -3.50
C ALA A 328 7.56 -6.21 -3.09
N ILE A 329 6.29 -6.39 -3.47
CA ILE A 329 5.26 -5.37 -3.24
C ILE A 329 4.77 -5.25 -1.78
N GLY A 330 5.12 -6.21 -0.91
CA GLY A 330 4.65 -6.28 0.47
C GLY A 330 3.80 -7.52 0.75
N ASN A 331 3.60 -7.83 2.03
CA ASN A 331 2.83 -9.01 2.48
C ASN A 331 1.59 -8.61 3.30
N ASP A 332 1.12 -7.38 3.09
CA ASP A 332 0.09 -6.71 3.88
C ASP A 332 -1.28 -6.74 3.18
N GLY A 333 -1.44 -7.68 2.23
CA GLY A 333 -2.73 -8.03 1.67
C GLY A 333 -3.62 -8.78 2.67
N PRO A 334 -4.93 -8.88 2.41
CA PRO A 334 -5.62 -8.60 1.15
C PRO A 334 -6.17 -7.17 1.04
N LEU A 335 -5.74 -6.25 1.92
CA LEU A 335 -6.18 -4.87 1.88
C LEU A 335 -5.62 -4.12 0.65
N TYR A 336 -6.35 -3.12 0.20
CA TYR A 336 -5.94 -2.22 -0.88
C TYR A 336 -5.18 -1.03 -0.28
N GLY A 337 -4.24 -0.45 -1.03
CA GLY A 337 -3.41 0.66 -0.54
C GLY A 337 -2.26 0.22 0.38
N THR A 338 -1.90 -1.06 0.41
CA THR A 338 -0.88 -1.61 1.34
C THR A 338 0.48 -1.88 0.68
N LEU A 339 0.81 -1.10 -0.34
CA LEU A 339 2.05 -1.26 -1.10
C LEU A 339 3.26 -0.76 -0.29
N ASN A 340 4.35 -1.51 -0.30
CA ASN A 340 5.57 -1.16 0.42
C ASN A 340 6.62 -0.49 -0.49
N ASN A 341 7.40 0.43 0.08
CA ASN A 341 8.55 1.04 -0.58
C ASN A 341 9.76 0.09 -0.58
N PRO A 342 10.56 0.00 -1.66
CA PRO A 342 10.53 0.79 -2.90
C PRO A 342 9.72 0.20 -4.06
N ALA A 343 8.93 -0.85 -3.83
CA ALA A 343 8.20 -1.53 -4.89
C ALA A 343 7.02 -0.69 -5.45
N ASP A 344 6.56 0.31 -4.70
CA ASP A 344 5.57 1.31 -5.08
C ASP A 344 6.11 2.37 -6.07
N GLN A 345 7.44 2.53 -6.18
CA GLN A 345 8.06 3.52 -7.07
C GLN A 345 7.92 3.14 -8.55
N SER A 346 7.84 4.16 -9.43
CA SER A 346 7.61 3.94 -10.86
C SER A 346 8.79 3.31 -11.59
N ASP A 347 10.04 3.60 -11.24
CA ASP A 347 11.21 3.02 -11.91
C ASP A 347 11.56 1.60 -11.41
N VAL A 348 10.98 1.17 -10.28
CA VAL A 348 11.19 -0.16 -9.69
C VAL A 348 10.17 -1.14 -10.23
N ILE A 349 10.60 -2.35 -10.60
CA ILE A 349 9.70 -3.45 -10.98
C ILE A 349 9.13 -4.05 -9.70
N GLY A 350 7.90 -3.66 -9.37
CA GLY A 350 7.15 -4.12 -8.19
C GLY A 350 6.42 -5.42 -8.47
N VAL A 351 6.68 -6.44 -7.66
CA VAL A 351 6.22 -7.81 -7.91
C VAL A 351 5.21 -8.26 -6.85
N GLY A 352 4.00 -8.58 -7.29
CA GLY A 352 2.97 -9.22 -6.47
C GLY A 352 3.03 -10.75 -6.52
N GLY A 353 2.25 -11.40 -5.65
CA GLY A 353 2.31 -12.85 -5.45
C GLY A 353 1.06 -13.61 -5.87
N ILE A 354 1.26 -14.76 -6.53
CA ILE A 354 0.20 -15.74 -6.86
C ILE A 354 0.54 -17.15 -6.37
N ASP A 355 -0.48 -17.99 -6.22
CA ASP A 355 -0.33 -19.43 -6.00
C ASP A 355 -0.20 -20.23 -7.31
N TYR A 356 0.06 -21.53 -7.20
CA TYR A 356 0.17 -22.44 -8.36
C TYR A 356 -1.12 -22.60 -9.18
N ASN A 357 -2.28 -22.16 -8.64
CA ASN A 357 -3.55 -22.16 -9.35
C ASN A 357 -3.81 -20.82 -10.07
N ASN A 358 -2.84 -19.91 -10.08
CA ASN A 358 -2.94 -18.55 -10.59
C ASN A 358 -3.96 -17.68 -9.84
N HIS A 359 -4.22 -17.96 -8.56
CA HIS A 359 -4.95 -17.03 -7.70
C HIS A 359 -3.98 -16.07 -7.02
N ILE A 360 -4.40 -14.82 -6.82
CA ILE A 360 -3.64 -13.84 -6.03
C ILE A 360 -3.48 -14.40 -4.62
N ALA A 361 -2.24 -14.42 -4.12
CA ALA A 361 -1.95 -14.84 -2.77
C ALA A 361 -2.61 -13.86 -1.79
N SER A 362 -3.28 -14.37 -0.75
CA SER A 362 -4.04 -13.53 0.19
C SER A 362 -3.18 -12.47 0.88
N PHE A 363 -1.90 -12.79 1.14
CA PHE A 363 -0.93 -11.87 1.72
C PHE A 363 -0.38 -10.85 0.72
N SER A 364 -0.55 -11.02 -0.61
CA SER A 364 0.02 -10.07 -1.57
C SER A 364 -0.62 -8.70 -1.41
N SER A 365 0.18 -7.68 -1.08
CA SER A 365 -0.29 -6.30 -1.04
C SER A 365 -0.89 -5.88 -2.38
N ARG A 366 -1.85 -4.95 -2.32
CA ARG A 366 -2.64 -4.50 -3.47
C ARG A 366 -2.56 -2.98 -3.56
N GLY A 367 -2.56 -2.47 -4.79
CA GLY A 367 -2.60 -1.04 -5.04
C GLY A 367 -3.97 -0.45 -4.73
N MET A 368 -4.25 0.78 -5.15
CA MET A 368 -3.35 1.73 -5.82
C MET A 368 -2.29 2.31 -4.87
N THR A 369 -1.31 3.06 -5.40
CA THR A 369 -0.36 3.81 -4.56
C THR A 369 -1.08 4.91 -3.77
N THR A 370 -0.69 5.10 -2.51
CA THR A 370 -1.38 6.01 -1.56
C THR A 370 -0.97 7.48 -1.71
N TRP A 371 0.24 7.72 -2.21
CA TRP A 371 0.85 9.05 -2.37
C TRP A 371 0.07 10.01 -3.25
N GLU A 372 -0.62 9.49 -4.27
CA GLU A 372 -1.40 10.29 -5.21
C GLU A 372 -2.89 10.35 -4.83
N LEU A 373 -3.33 9.62 -3.79
CA LEU A 373 -4.73 9.61 -3.33
C LEU A 373 -5.28 10.98 -2.91
N PRO A 374 -4.49 11.90 -2.32
CA PRO A 374 -4.99 13.25 -2.03
C PRO A 374 -5.44 14.02 -3.29
N HIS A 375 -4.98 13.60 -4.47
CA HIS A 375 -5.38 14.17 -5.77
C HIS A 375 -6.46 13.31 -6.46
N GLY A 376 -7.03 12.34 -5.76
CA GLY A 376 -8.19 11.55 -6.14
C GLY A 376 -7.91 10.08 -6.47
N TYR A 377 -6.75 9.73 -7.07
CA TYR A 377 -6.48 8.34 -7.47
C TYR A 377 -4.98 8.05 -7.47
N GLY A 378 -4.61 6.84 -7.03
CA GLY A 378 -3.26 6.29 -7.08
C GLY A 378 -2.85 5.73 -8.44
N ARG A 379 -1.56 5.43 -8.59
CA ARG A 379 -1.01 4.70 -9.75
C ARG A 379 -1.24 3.20 -9.64
N VAL A 380 -1.18 2.53 -10.79
CA VAL A 380 -1.26 1.07 -10.89
C VAL A 380 0.02 0.43 -10.37
N LYS A 381 -0.14 -0.41 -9.34
CA LYS A 381 0.87 -1.33 -8.79
C LYS A 381 0.14 -2.56 -8.22
N PRO A 382 0.74 -3.76 -8.21
CA PRO A 382 2.09 -4.10 -8.71
C PRO A 382 2.23 -3.96 -10.24
N ASP A 383 3.45 -4.06 -10.79
CA ASP A 383 3.65 -4.06 -12.25
C ASP A 383 3.26 -5.41 -12.87
N VAL A 384 3.68 -6.51 -12.21
CA VAL A 384 3.41 -7.90 -12.60
C VAL A 384 3.26 -8.79 -11.36
N VAL A 385 2.70 -9.98 -11.54
CA VAL A 385 2.65 -11.01 -10.48
C VAL A 385 3.43 -12.27 -10.85
N ALA A 386 4.02 -12.92 -9.85
CA ALA A 386 4.76 -14.18 -9.99
C ALA A 386 4.44 -15.17 -8.86
N TYR A 387 4.79 -16.43 -9.07
CA TYR A 387 4.53 -17.49 -8.09
C TYR A 387 5.24 -17.19 -6.76
N SER A 388 4.47 -17.19 -5.68
CA SER A 388 4.90 -16.71 -4.36
C SER A 388 4.52 -17.66 -3.22
N ARG A 389 3.71 -18.68 -3.48
CA ARG A 389 3.23 -19.65 -2.47
C ARG A 389 3.90 -21.00 -2.67
N ASP A 390 4.39 -21.57 -1.58
CA ASP A 390 5.04 -22.87 -1.56
C ASP A 390 6.16 -23.02 -2.62
N ILE A 391 6.99 -21.98 -2.76
CA ILE A 391 8.10 -21.98 -3.71
C ILE A 391 9.29 -22.68 -3.09
N MET A 392 9.89 -23.59 -3.86
CA MET A 392 11.05 -24.34 -3.44
C MET A 392 12.34 -23.58 -3.79
N GLY A 393 13.28 -23.50 -2.85
CA GLY A 393 14.56 -22.82 -3.01
C GLY A 393 15.62 -23.35 -2.04
N SER A 394 16.84 -22.81 -2.10
CA SER A 394 17.97 -23.31 -1.32
C SER A 394 17.77 -23.14 0.19
N LYS A 395 18.06 -24.19 0.96
CA LYS A 395 18.10 -24.14 2.42
C LYS A 395 19.50 -23.76 2.89
N ILE A 396 19.64 -22.96 3.95
CA ILE A 396 20.93 -22.57 4.53
C ILE A 396 21.91 -23.73 4.78
N SER A 397 21.39 -24.92 5.12
CA SER A 397 22.18 -26.13 5.35
C SER A 397 22.57 -26.79 4.04
N THR A 398 21.81 -27.76 3.56
CA THR A 398 21.99 -28.43 2.28
C THR A 398 20.62 -28.89 1.83
N GLY A 399 20.40 -28.96 0.52
CA GLY A 399 19.10 -29.28 -0.07
C GLY A 399 18.13 -28.09 -0.11
N CYS A 400 16.87 -28.39 -0.33
CA CYS A 400 15.85 -27.40 -0.62
C CYS A 400 14.88 -27.19 0.57
N LYS A 401 14.33 -25.99 0.67
CA LYS A 401 13.23 -25.64 1.58
C LYS A 401 12.13 -24.93 0.80
N THR A 402 10.95 -24.83 1.40
CA THR A 402 9.81 -24.15 0.82
C THR A 402 9.50 -22.89 1.62
N LEU A 403 9.28 -21.76 0.94
CA LEU A 403 8.82 -20.51 1.57
C LEU A 403 7.64 -19.91 0.78
N SER A 404 6.89 -19.03 1.46
CA SER A 404 5.83 -18.24 0.86
C SER A 404 6.01 -16.76 1.20
N GLY A 405 5.68 -15.88 0.26
CA GLY A 405 5.76 -14.42 0.41
C GLY A 405 6.05 -13.71 -0.90
N THR A 406 5.72 -12.42 -1.00
CA THR A 406 6.14 -11.60 -2.15
C THR A 406 7.65 -11.42 -2.19
N SER A 407 8.33 -11.54 -1.05
CA SER A 407 9.78 -11.68 -0.92
C SER A 407 10.35 -12.88 -1.70
N VAL A 408 9.50 -13.87 -2.04
CA VAL A 408 9.81 -15.02 -2.89
C VAL A 408 9.39 -14.81 -4.35
N ALA A 409 8.35 -14.02 -4.61
CA ALA A 409 7.96 -13.65 -5.97
C ALA A 409 9.01 -12.75 -6.64
N SER A 410 9.56 -11.78 -5.89
CA SER A 410 10.60 -10.87 -6.37
C SER A 410 11.83 -11.61 -6.97
N PRO A 411 12.44 -12.62 -6.31
CA PRO A 411 13.56 -13.36 -6.90
C PRO A 411 13.17 -14.25 -8.08
N VAL A 412 11.92 -14.70 -8.19
CA VAL A 412 11.44 -15.38 -9.40
C VAL A 412 11.54 -14.43 -10.59
N VAL A 413 11.04 -13.20 -10.44
CA VAL A 413 11.14 -12.17 -11.48
C VAL A 413 12.59 -11.75 -11.71
N ALA A 414 13.40 -11.56 -10.65
CA ALA A 414 14.80 -11.18 -10.79
C ALA A 414 15.64 -12.24 -11.53
N GLY A 415 15.38 -13.53 -11.26
CA GLY A 415 15.99 -14.63 -12.00
C GLY A 415 15.58 -14.67 -13.48
N VAL A 416 14.31 -14.40 -13.78
CA VAL A 416 13.82 -14.21 -15.15
C VAL A 416 14.49 -13.01 -15.82
N VAL A 417 14.61 -11.87 -15.13
CA VAL A 417 15.31 -10.69 -15.63
C VAL A 417 16.77 -11.04 -15.94
N CYS A 418 17.48 -11.78 -15.08
CA CYS A 418 18.84 -12.23 -15.36
C CYS A 418 18.94 -13.10 -16.63
N LEU A 419 17.98 -14.01 -16.85
CA LEU A 419 17.89 -14.77 -18.09
C LEU A 419 17.68 -13.85 -19.29
N LEU A 420 16.73 -12.91 -19.19
CA LEU A 420 16.39 -12.00 -20.27
C LEU A 420 17.56 -11.05 -20.63
N VAL A 421 18.29 -10.57 -19.63
CA VAL A 421 19.49 -9.75 -19.80
C VAL A 421 20.61 -10.52 -20.51
N SER A 422 20.70 -11.84 -20.31
CA SER A 422 21.70 -12.68 -20.98
C SER A 422 21.43 -12.92 -22.47
N ILE A 423 20.23 -12.60 -22.97
CA ILE A 423 19.89 -12.71 -24.39
C ILE A 423 20.68 -11.68 -25.21
N ILE A 424 20.83 -10.47 -24.67
CA ILE A 424 21.49 -9.38 -25.37
C ILE A 424 23.00 -9.50 -25.16
N PRO A 425 23.80 -9.47 -26.25
CA PRO A 425 25.25 -9.45 -26.16
C PRO A 425 25.76 -8.37 -25.20
N GLU A 426 26.79 -8.71 -24.43
CA GLU A 426 27.38 -7.87 -23.39
C GLU A 426 27.75 -6.46 -23.89
N ASP A 427 28.28 -6.36 -25.11
CA ASP A 427 28.67 -5.12 -25.79
C ASP A 427 27.49 -4.20 -26.13
N LYS A 428 26.29 -4.76 -26.33
CA LYS A 428 25.07 -4.02 -26.68
C LYS A 428 24.08 -3.89 -25.53
N ARG A 429 24.36 -4.54 -24.40
CA ARG A 429 23.42 -4.64 -23.27
C ARG A 429 23.01 -3.27 -22.76
N LYS A 430 23.97 -2.38 -22.47
CA LYS A 430 23.70 -1.05 -21.88
C LYS A 430 23.13 -0.03 -22.87
N SER A 431 23.22 -0.27 -24.18
CA SER A 431 22.63 0.62 -25.19
C SER A 431 21.17 0.29 -25.50
N ILE A 432 20.76 -0.97 -25.25
CA ILE A 432 19.40 -1.46 -25.53
C ILE A 432 18.60 -1.67 -24.24
N LEU A 433 19.18 -2.34 -23.23
CA LEU A 433 18.52 -2.61 -21.96
C LEU A 433 18.77 -1.51 -20.95
N ASN A 434 17.66 -1.04 -20.38
CA ASN A 434 17.58 -0.13 -19.27
C ASN A 434 16.33 -0.50 -18.42
N PRO A 435 16.12 0.10 -17.25
CA PRO A 435 14.98 -0.19 -16.39
C PRO A 435 13.62 -0.07 -17.10
N ALA A 436 13.39 0.97 -17.91
CA ALA A 436 12.15 1.11 -18.67
C ALA A 436 11.99 0.02 -19.73
N ALA A 437 13.01 -0.28 -20.53
CA ALA A 437 12.95 -1.31 -21.57
C ALA A 437 12.63 -2.70 -20.99
N MET A 438 13.26 -3.06 -19.87
CA MET A 438 12.95 -4.31 -19.19
C MET A 438 11.53 -4.30 -18.63
N LYS A 439 11.12 -3.22 -17.97
CA LYS A 439 9.75 -3.09 -17.46
C LYS A 439 8.72 -3.20 -18.59
N GLN A 440 8.93 -2.54 -19.73
CA GLN A 440 8.09 -2.62 -20.92
C GLN A 440 7.93 -4.07 -21.39
N ALA A 441 9.03 -4.82 -21.53
CA ALA A 441 8.98 -6.21 -21.95
C ALA A 441 8.23 -7.12 -20.96
N LEU A 442 8.32 -6.85 -19.67
CA LEU A 442 7.62 -7.61 -18.63
C LEU A 442 6.12 -7.30 -18.61
N VAL A 443 5.73 -6.02 -18.65
CA VAL A 443 4.31 -5.62 -18.60
C VAL A 443 3.58 -5.91 -19.91
N GLU A 444 4.21 -5.69 -21.07
CA GLU A 444 3.61 -6.00 -22.38
C GLU A 444 3.56 -7.52 -22.64
N GLY A 445 4.49 -8.27 -22.07
CA GLY A 445 4.54 -9.74 -22.19
C GLY A 445 3.66 -10.48 -21.19
N ALA A 446 3.18 -9.82 -20.13
CA ALA A 446 2.42 -10.46 -19.07
C ALA A 446 1.09 -11.07 -19.54
N SER A 447 0.73 -12.19 -18.93
CA SER A 447 -0.55 -12.88 -19.16
C SER A 447 -1.58 -12.44 -18.13
N LYS A 448 -2.59 -11.68 -18.57
CA LYS A 448 -3.74 -11.28 -17.74
C LYS A 448 -4.45 -12.51 -17.15
N LEU A 449 -4.66 -12.48 -15.83
CA LEU A 449 -5.42 -13.46 -15.06
C LEU A 449 -6.91 -13.11 -15.05
N SER A 450 -7.77 -14.12 -15.11
CA SER A 450 -9.22 -13.97 -14.98
C SER A 450 -9.62 -13.88 -13.51
N GLY A 451 -10.32 -12.82 -13.11
CA GLY A 451 -10.88 -12.66 -11.77
C GLY A 451 -10.28 -11.50 -10.97
N PRO A 452 -8.95 -11.36 -10.84
CA PRO A 452 -8.35 -10.22 -10.16
C PRO A 452 -8.45 -8.92 -10.95
N ASN A 453 -8.43 -7.78 -10.27
CA ASN A 453 -8.35 -6.46 -10.92
C ASN A 453 -6.91 -5.98 -11.12
N ILE A 454 -6.75 -4.90 -11.88
CA ILE A 454 -5.45 -4.32 -12.25
C ILE A 454 -4.60 -3.89 -11.04
N TYR A 455 -5.22 -3.51 -9.92
CA TYR A 455 -4.51 -3.15 -8.67
C TYR A 455 -4.09 -4.37 -7.84
N GLU A 456 -4.60 -5.56 -8.16
CA GLU A 456 -4.16 -6.82 -7.55
C GLU A 456 -3.07 -7.50 -8.39
N GLN A 457 -3.22 -7.49 -9.73
CA GLN A 457 -2.38 -8.28 -10.63
C GLN A 457 -1.42 -7.46 -11.51
N GLY A 458 -1.56 -6.13 -11.55
CA GLY A 458 -0.83 -5.30 -12.50
C GLY A 458 -1.19 -5.67 -13.94
N ALA A 459 -0.16 -5.84 -14.78
CA ALA A 459 -0.31 -6.34 -16.14
C ALA A 459 -0.71 -7.84 -16.21
N GLY A 460 -0.58 -8.56 -15.10
CA GLY A 460 -0.89 -9.99 -14.98
C GLY A 460 0.31 -10.84 -14.62
N ARG A 461 0.18 -12.16 -14.81
CA ARG A 461 1.22 -13.13 -14.49
C ARG A 461 2.38 -13.00 -15.46
N LEU A 462 3.60 -12.97 -14.92
CA LEU A 462 4.83 -13.00 -15.71
C LEU A 462 4.82 -14.14 -16.74
N ASP A 463 5.12 -13.81 -18.00
CA ASP A 463 5.35 -14.77 -19.07
C ASP A 463 6.73 -14.56 -19.71
N LEU A 464 7.65 -15.45 -19.34
CA LEU A 464 9.04 -15.41 -19.79
C LEU A 464 9.18 -15.48 -21.31
N TRP A 465 8.34 -16.29 -21.98
CA TRP A 465 8.48 -16.52 -23.41
C TRP A 465 8.03 -15.29 -24.22
N GLN A 466 6.97 -14.64 -23.79
CA GLN A 466 6.45 -13.44 -24.43
C GLN A 466 7.41 -12.27 -24.22
N SER A 467 7.94 -12.10 -22.99
CA SER A 467 8.99 -11.10 -22.73
C SER A 467 10.27 -11.37 -23.52
N TYR A 468 10.64 -12.63 -23.74
CA TYR A 468 11.75 -13.02 -24.62
C TYR A 468 11.51 -12.57 -26.07
N GLU A 469 10.32 -12.84 -26.64
CA GLU A 469 10.01 -12.46 -28.03
C GLU A 469 9.98 -10.95 -28.23
N ILE A 470 9.52 -10.19 -27.21
CA ILE A 470 9.56 -8.73 -27.22
C ILE A 470 11.01 -8.24 -27.22
N LEU A 471 11.85 -8.72 -26.28
CA LEU A 471 13.24 -8.28 -26.16
C LEU A 471 14.12 -8.67 -27.35
N ARG A 472 13.83 -9.81 -27.99
CA ARG A 472 14.56 -10.28 -29.16
C ARG A 472 14.54 -9.28 -30.32
N ASN A 473 13.43 -8.57 -30.49
CA ASN A 473 13.23 -7.57 -31.55
C ASN A 473 13.00 -6.17 -30.97
N TYR A 474 13.48 -5.92 -29.75
CA TYR A 474 13.20 -4.67 -29.07
C TYR A 474 14.01 -3.53 -29.65
N GLU A 475 13.30 -2.50 -30.09
CA GLU A 475 13.87 -1.21 -30.46
C GLU A 475 13.53 -0.20 -29.36
N PRO A 476 14.52 0.57 -28.85
CA PRO A 476 14.29 1.58 -27.82
C PRO A 476 13.13 2.50 -28.18
N ARG A 477 12.06 2.47 -27.39
CA ARG A 477 10.83 3.24 -27.63
C ARG A 477 10.20 3.73 -26.34
N ALA A 478 9.35 4.75 -26.46
CA ALA A 478 8.44 5.11 -25.37
C ALA A 478 7.15 4.26 -25.46
N SER A 479 6.55 3.94 -24.32
CA SER A 479 5.20 3.35 -24.25
C SER A 479 4.45 3.86 -23.02
N ILE A 480 3.14 3.57 -22.96
CA ILE A 480 2.26 3.94 -21.85
C ILE A 480 1.70 2.65 -21.26
N PHE A 481 1.78 2.53 -19.93
CA PHE A 481 1.21 1.41 -19.18
C PHE A 481 0.04 1.87 -18.30
N PRO A 482 -1.12 1.18 -18.34
CA PRO A 482 -1.53 0.20 -19.36
C PRO A 482 -1.73 0.86 -20.73
N THR A 483 -1.67 0.08 -21.82
CA THR A 483 -1.83 0.58 -23.21
C THR A 483 -3.29 0.75 -23.63
N MET A 484 -4.22 0.10 -22.95
CA MET A 484 -5.66 0.18 -23.19
C MET A 484 -6.39 0.38 -21.87
N LEU A 485 -7.31 1.33 -21.83
CA LEU A 485 -8.24 1.59 -20.73
C LEU A 485 -9.64 1.18 -21.17
N ASP A 486 -10.07 -0.03 -20.80
CA ASP A 486 -11.41 -0.54 -21.11
C ASP A 486 -12.29 -0.55 -19.85
N PHE A 487 -13.04 0.53 -19.64
CA PHE A 487 -13.99 0.63 -18.52
C PHE A 487 -15.23 -0.25 -18.70
N SER A 488 -15.28 -1.14 -19.70
CA SER A 488 -16.29 -2.19 -19.79
C SER A 488 -15.81 -3.55 -19.30
N ASP A 489 -14.50 -3.72 -19.08
CA ASP A 489 -13.87 -4.97 -18.67
C ASP A 489 -13.82 -5.09 -17.15
N CYS A 490 -14.88 -5.67 -16.57
CA CYS A 490 -14.95 -6.03 -15.17
C CYS A 490 -14.60 -7.51 -14.94
N PRO A 491 -13.84 -7.84 -13.89
CA PRO A 491 -13.37 -6.95 -12.80
C PRO A 491 -12.03 -6.26 -13.08
N TYR A 492 -11.41 -6.44 -14.25
CA TYR A 492 -10.03 -6.00 -14.47
C TYR A 492 -9.80 -4.50 -14.25
N PHE A 493 -10.66 -3.65 -14.81
CA PHE A 493 -10.62 -2.18 -14.61
C PHE A 493 -11.49 -1.71 -13.44
N TRP A 494 -11.69 -2.53 -12.40
CA TRP A 494 -12.24 -2.05 -11.15
C TRP A 494 -11.33 -0.92 -10.58
N PRO A 495 -11.88 0.19 -10.04
CA PRO A 495 -13.30 0.47 -9.80
C PRO A 495 -14.05 1.07 -11.01
N PHE A 496 -13.32 1.60 -12.00
CA PHE A 496 -13.88 2.34 -13.14
C PHE A 496 -14.93 1.54 -13.93
N CYS A 497 -14.76 0.24 -14.05
CA CYS A 497 -15.69 -0.59 -14.81
C CYS A 497 -17.07 -0.76 -14.13
N ARG A 498 -17.15 -0.57 -12.80
CA ARG A 498 -18.40 -0.69 -12.01
C ARG A 498 -19.25 0.59 -12.06
N GLN A 499 -18.65 1.72 -12.40
CA GLN A 499 -19.33 3.00 -12.47
C GLN A 499 -19.16 3.64 -13.86
N PRO A 500 -20.20 3.64 -14.71
CA PRO A 500 -20.14 4.36 -15.98
C PRO A 500 -20.09 5.89 -15.75
N LEU A 501 -19.50 6.61 -16.70
CA LEU A 501 -19.45 8.07 -16.66
C LEU A 501 -20.79 8.66 -17.10
N TYR A 502 -21.04 9.91 -16.70
CA TYR A 502 -22.22 10.69 -17.08
C TYR A 502 -21.93 12.18 -16.98
N ALA A 503 -22.77 13.00 -17.63
CA ALA A 503 -22.57 14.44 -17.67
C ALA A 503 -22.86 15.11 -16.31
N GLY A 504 -22.05 16.11 -15.95
CA GLY A 504 -22.14 16.84 -14.69
C GLY A 504 -21.49 16.13 -13.49
N ALA A 505 -20.81 15.00 -13.70
CA ALA A 505 -19.97 14.34 -12.69
C ALA A 505 -18.60 15.03 -12.53
N MET A 506 -17.97 14.82 -11.38
CA MET A 506 -16.56 15.13 -11.12
C MET A 506 -15.68 14.38 -12.13
N PRO A 507 -14.56 14.98 -12.54
CA PRO A 507 -13.61 14.30 -13.41
C PRO A 507 -13.10 13.01 -12.78
N VAL A 508 -13.20 11.91 -13.52
CA VAL A 508 -12.57 10.64 -13.12
C VAL A 508 -11.13 10.67 -13.58
N ILE A 509 -10.19 10.44 -12.65
CA ILE A 509 -8.75 10.51 -12.92
C ILE A 509 -8.20 9.09 -13.05
N PHE A 510 -7.47 8.83 -14.12
CA PHE A 510 -6.68 7.61 -14.28
C PHE A 510 -5.20 7.96 -14.46
N ASN A 511 -4.34 7.47 -13.57
CA ASN A 511 -2.90 7.70 -13.60
C ASN A 511 -2.18 6.57 -14.35
N ALA A 512 -1.80 6.85 -15.61
CA ALA A 512 -0.97 5.97 -16.42
C ALA A 512 0.51 6.29 -16.26
N THR A 513 1.37 5.28 -16.44
CA THR A 513 2.82 5.41 -16.37
C THR A 513 3.39 5.49 -17.78
N ILE A 514 4.16 6.55 -18.07
CA ILE A 514 4.96 6.66 -19.29
C ILE A 514 6.28 5.93 -19.04
N LEU A 515 6.65 5.01 -19.92
CA LEU A 515 7.92 4.29 -19.88
C LEU A 515 8.78 4.79 -21.04
N ASN A 516 9.96 5.35 -20.77
CA ASN A 516 10.88 5.84 -21.78
C ASN A 516 12.09 4.90 -21.93
N GLY A 517 11.97 3.92 -22.82
CA GLY A 517 13.06 3.00 -23.13
C GLY A 517 14.16 3.59 -24.02
N MET A 518 14.04 4.84 -24.49
CA MET A 518 14.99 5.47 -25.42
C MET A 518 16.23 6.06 -24.74
N GLY A 519 16.12 6.51 -23.48
CA GLY A 519 17.18 7.17 -22.72
C GLY A 519 16.73 7.63 -21.33
N VAL A 520 17.70 7.97 -20.45
CA VAL A 520 17.48 8.34 -19.03
C VAL A 520 16.67 9.65 -18.86
N ILE A 521 16.63 10.47 -19.91
CA ILE A 521 15.84 11.70 -19.90
C ILE A 521 14.96 11.69 -21.12
N GLY A 522 13.70 12.05 -20.93
CA GLY A 522 12.74 12.29 -22.01
C GLY A 522 12.02 13.60 -21.79
N TYR A 523 11.53 14.18 -22.89
CA TYR A 523 10.70 15.37 -22.89
C TYR A 523 9.42 15.07 -23.64
N VAL A 524 8.29 15.41 -23.04
CA VAL A 524 7.01 15.40 -23.75
C VAL A 524 7.00 16.62 -24.68
N LYS A 525 7.04 16.38 -25.99
CA LYS A 525 7.25 17.44 -26.99
C LYS A 525 5.99 18.28 -27.22
N ASP A 526 4.87 17.58 -27.35
CA ASP A 526 3.57 18.15 -27.67
C ASP A 526 2.56 17.73 -26.60
N GLN A 527 1.54 18.56 -26.37
CA GLN A 527 0.46 18.22 -25.45
C GLN A 527 -0.23 16.93 -25.92
N PRO A 528 -0.56 15.98 -25.00
CA PRO A 528 -1.31 14.79 -25.37
C PRO A 528 -2.63 15.16 -26.07
N LEU A 529 -2.95 14.43 -27.14
CA LEU A 529 -4.12 14.70 -27.97
C LEU A 529 -5.13 13.56 -27.85
N TRP A 530 -6.38 13.90 -27.53
CA TRP A 530 -7.52 13.01 -27.62
C TRP A 530 -8.08 13.01 -29.05
N GLN A 531 -8.19 11.82 -29.64
CA GLN A 531 -8.77 11.59 -30.95
C GLN A 531 -9.94 10.59 -30.81
N PRO A 532 -11.20 11.05 -30.93
CA PRO A 532 -12.34 10.15 -30.86
C PRO A 532 -12.41 9.27 -32.12
N SER A 533 -12.85 8.01 -31.96
CA SER A 533 -13.04 7.08 -33.10
C SER A 533 -14.29 7.42 -33.92
N GLU A 534 -15.29 8.02 -33.27
CA GLU A 534 -16.59 8.36 -33.84
C GLU A 534 -17.01 9.76 -33.35
N ASP A 535 -17.95 10.40 -34.06
CA ASP A 535 -18.42 11.75 -33.70
C ASP A 535 -19.01 11.84 -32.28
N VAL A 536 -19.58 10.73 -31.77
CA VAL A 536 -20.09 10.64 -30.40
C VAL A 536 -19.00 10.80 -29.35
N GLY A 537 -17.72 10.54 -29.70
CA GLY A 537 -16.59 10.75 -28.81
C GLY A 537 -16.28 12.23 -28.54
N ASN A 538 -16.87 13.16 -29.29
CA ASN A 538 -16.81 14.59 -29.00
C ASN A 538 -17.59 14.97 -27.73
N LEU A 539 -18.47 14.09 -27.24
CA LEU A 539 -19.18 14.24 -25.96
C LEU A 539 -18.27 14.02 -24.74
N LEU A 540 -17.10 13.41 -24.93
CA LEU A 540 -16.12 13.21 -23.89
C LEU A 540 -15.10 14.36 -23.92
N SER A 541 -14.93 15.00 -22.78
CA SER A 541 -13.84 15.93 -22.51
C SER A 541 -12.71 15.18 -21.79
N VAL A 542 -11.52 15.21 -22.36
CA VAL A 542 -10.33 14.59 -21.79
C VAL A 542 -9.30 15.68 -21.56
N HIS A 543 -8.97 15.95 -20.30
CA HIS A 543 -7.87 16.82 -19.93
C HIS A 543 -6.70 15.98 -19.43
N PHE A 544 -5.48 16.53 -19.56
CA PHE A 544 -4.26 15.82 -19.23
C PHE A 544 -3.42 16.61 -18.25
N THR A 545 -2.93 15.95 -17.21
CA THR A 545 -1.79 16.42 -16.42
C THR A 545 -0.68 15.39 -16.56
N TYR A 546 0.53 15.85 -16.90
CA TYR A 546 1.63 14.95 -17.25
C TYR A 546 2.97 15.55 -16.86
N SER A 547 3.99 14.68 -16.79
CA SER A 547 5.37 15.10 -16.55
C SER A 547 5.98 15.71 -17.83
N ASP A 548 6.32 17.00 -17.82
CA ASP A 548 7.06 17.65 -18.93
C ASP A 548 8.42 16.98 -19.17
N VAL A 549 9.09 16.60 -18.08
CA VAL A 549 10.38 15.90 -18.07
C VAL A 549 10.17 14.50 -17.50
N ILE A 550 10.56 13.50 -18.28
CA ILE A 550 10.60 12.09 -17.88
C ILE A 550 12.00 11.82 -17.35
N TRP A 551 12.10 11.46 -16.06
CA TRP A 551 13.35 11.14 -15.39
C TRP A 551 13.10 10.29 -14.15
N PRO A 552 13.93 9.26 -13.87
CA PRO A 552 15.04 8.77 -14.70
C PRO A 552 14.61 7.87 -15.86
N TRP A 553 13.47 7.18 -15.80
CA TRP A 553 13.00 6.38 -16.95
C TRP A 553 11.50 6.42 -17.12
N THR A 554 10.80 6.82 -16.07
CA THR A 554 9.36 6.85 -16.01
C THR A 554 8.82 8.27 -15.82
N GLY A 555 7.63 8.50 -16.36
CA GLY A 555 6.86 9.72 -16.20
C GLY A 555 5.41 9.36 -15.91
N TYR A 556 4.58 10.37 -15.65
CA TYR A 556 3.15 10.16 -15.43
C TYR A 556 2.32 10.84 -16.52
N LEU A 557 1.20 10.20 -16.86
CA LEU A 557 0.13 10.75 -17.69
C LEU A 557 -1.19 10.49 -16.98
N ALA A 558 -1.74 11.52 -16.35
CA ALA A 558 -3.04 11.47 -15.71
C ALA A 558 -4.12 11.95 -16.68
N LEU A 559 -5.13 11.11 -16.91
CA LEU A 559 -6.28 11.41 -17.75
C LEU A 559 -7.44 11.84 -16.87
N HIS A 560 -7.90 13.07 -17.05
CA HIS A 560 -9.09 13.63 -16.39
C HIS A 560 -10.26 13.50 -17.34
N LEU A 561 -11.15 12.54 -17.07
CA LEU A 561 -12.24 12.13 -17.94
C LEU A 561 -13.55 12.73 -17.44
N GLN A 562 -14.22 13.51 -18.30
CA GLN A 562 -15.52 14.11 -17.99
C GLN A 562 -16.43 14.08 -19.21
N VAL A 563 -17.72 13.77 -19.01
CA VAL A 563 -18.72 13.85 -20.07
C VAL A 563 -19.27 15.28 -20.10
N LYS A 564 -19.31 15.90 -21.28
CA LYS A 564 -19.86 17.24 -21.45
C LYS A 564 -21.38 17.26 -21.29
N ASP A 565 -21.93 18.42 -20.99
CA ASP A 565 -23.37 18.60 -20.72
C ASP A 565 -24.27 18.21 -21.90
N GLU A 566 -23.79 18.34 -23.15
CA GLU A 566 -24.51 17.88 -24.34
C GLU A 566 -24.73 16.36 -24.32
N GLY A 567 -23.90 15.62 -23.59
CA GLY A 567 -23.99 14.17 -23.39
C GLY A 567 -24.93 13.74 -22.26
N SER A 568 -25.67 14.65 -21.62
CA SER A 568 -26.54 14.34 -20.46
C SER A 568 -27.62 13.28 -20.70
N GLN A 569 -28.08 13.12 -21.95
CA GLN A 569 -29.05 12.09 -22.35
C GLN A 569 -28.42 10.92 -23.11
N PHE A 570 -27.10 10.96 -23.32
CA PHE A 570 -26.41 9.93 -24.11
C PHE A 570 -26.28 8.63 -23.31
N SER A 571 -26.45 7.51 -23.99
CA SER A 571 -26.17 6.19 -23.45
C SER A 571 -25.46 5.36 -24.51
N GLY A 572 -24.29 4.82 -24.17
CA GLY A 572 -23.49 4.06 -25.12
C GLY A 572 -22.05 3.88 -24.67
N ILE A 573 -21.20 3.53 -25.61
CA ILE A 573 -19.75 3.39 -25.41
C ILE A 573 -19.07 4.47 -26.25
N ILE A 574 -18.14 5.19 -25.65
CA ILE A 574 -17.24 6.12 -26.33
C ILE A 574 -15.87 5.47 -26.44
N SER A 575 -15.30 5.47 -27.63
CA SER A 575 -13.96 4.94 -27.91
C SER A 575 -13.10 5.92 -28.69
N GLY A 576 -11.78 5.80 -28.54
CA GLY A 576 -10.80 6.64 -29.20
C GLY A 576 -9.39 6.36 -28.71
N ASN A 577 -8.46 7.20 -29.13
CA ASN A 577 -7.05 7.08 -28.81
C ASN A 577 -6.50 8.41 -28.26
N VAL A 578 -5.59 8.28 -27.31
CA VAL A 578 -4.76 9.38 -26.82
C VAL A 578 -3.36 9.20 -27.38
N THR A 579 -2.86 10.18 -28.11
CA THR A 579 -1.51 10.16 -28.71
C THR A 579 -0.56 11.07 -27.94
N LEU A 580 0.63 10.58 -27.62
CA LEU A 580 1.68 11.30 -26.91
C LEU A 580 3.01 11.15 -27.65
N THR A 581 3.72 12.24 -27.91
CA THR A 581 5.06 12.20 -28.52
C THR A 581 6.14 12.52 -27.50
N VAL A 582 7.03 11.56 -27.28
CA VAL A 582 8.18 11.68 -26.38
C VAL A 582 9.45 11.84 -27.22
N SER A 583 10.28 12.81 -26.86
CA SER A 583 11.61 13.02 -27.43
C SER A 583 12.67 12.75 -26.37
N SER A 584 13.64 11.90 -26.65
CA SER A 584 14.82 11.67 -25.80
C SER A 584 16.07 12.19 -26.49
N PRO A 585 17.07 12.71 -25.74
CA PRO A 585 18.36 13.09 -26.31
C PRO A 585 19.00 11.96 -27.13
N ALA A 586 19.87 12.33 -28.06
CA ALA A 586 20.58 11.36 -28.88
C ALA A 586 21.41 10.41 -27.99
N ALA A 587 21.40 9.12 -28.30
CA ALA A 587 22.27 8.17 -27.62
C ALA A 587 23.75 8.42 -27.99
N HIS A 588 24.67 7.80 -27.24
CA HIS A 588 26.08 7.84 -27.57
C HIS A 588 26.28 7.33 -29.01
N GLU A 589 26.92 8.13 -29.87
CA GLU A 589 27.13 7.92 -31.32
C GLU A 589 26.00 8.35 -32.27
N GLU A 590 24.87 8.86 -31.76
CA GLU A 590 23.80 9.43 -32.59
C GLU A 590 23.86 10.96 -32.62
N SER A 591 23.54 11.57 -33.78
CA SER A 591 23.52 13.03 -33.94
C SER A 591 22.13 13.65 -33.76
N SER A 592 21.07 12.83 -33.80
CA SER A 592 19.67 13.29 -33.74
C SER A 592 18.95 12.71 -32.52
N PRO A 593 18.03 13.48 -31.90
CA PRO A 593 17.22 12.96 -30.79
C PRO A 593 16.32 11.81 -31.26
N ARG A 594 16.07 10.85 -30.38
CA ARG A 594 15.13 9.75 -30.60
C ARG A 594 13.72 10.24 -30.30
N ILE A 595 12.78 9.98 -31.19
CA ILE A 595 11.38 10.42 -31.05
C ILE A 595 10.48 9.20 -31.19
N SER A 596 9.57 9.02 -30.24
CA SER A 596 8.61 7.92 -30.22
C SER A 596 7.22 8.47 -29.92
N THR A 597 6.24 8.10 -30.74
CA THR A 597 4.83 8.41 -30.51
C THR A 597 4.14 7.19 -29.92
N CYS A 598 3.55 7.39 -28.75
CA CYS A 598 2.80 6.38 -27.99
C CYS A 598 1.31 6.58 -28.22
N ILE A 599 0.55 5.48 -28.23
CA ILE A 599 -0.90 5.48 -28.38
C ILE A 599 -1.50 4.72 -27.20
N LEU A 600 -2.41 5.38 -26.48
CA LEU A 600 -3.24 4.79 -25.44
C LEU A 600 -4.68 4.67 -25.98
N TYR A 601 -5.26 3.48 -25.92
CA TYR A 601 -6.64 3.25 -26.35
C TYR A 601 -7.61 3.45 -25.20
N LEU A 602 -8.71 4.14 -25.44
CA LEU A 602 -9.72 4.45 -24.44
C LEU A 602 -11.07 3.88 -24.89
N LYS A 603 -11.76 3.18 -23.98
CA LYS A 603 -13.12 2.68 -24.18
C LYS A 603 -13.91 2.85 -22.89
N ILE A 604 -14.88 3.74 -22.93
CA ILE A 604 -15.64 4.20 -21.75
C ILE A 604 -17.13 3.95 -21.95
N LYS A 605 -17.79 3.44 -20.92
CA LYS A 605 -19.25 3.34 -20.87
C LYS A 605 -19.84 4.63 -20.32
N VAL A 606 -20.78 5.22 -21.05
CA VAL A 606 -21.51 6.44 -20.67
C VAL A 606 -23.00 6.14 -20.49
N VAL A 607 -23.60 6.74 -19.47
CA VAL A 607 -25.04 6.65 -19.18
C VAL A 607 -25.65 8.05 -19.06
N PRO A 608 -26.98 8.18 -19.20
CA PRO A 608 -27.66 9.44 -18.95
C PRO A 608 -27.45 9.89 -17.51
N THR A 609 -27.41 11.21 -17.29
CA THR A 609 -27.18 11.79 -15.97
C THR A 609 -28.18 11.22 -14.96
N PRO A 610 -27.71 10.53 -13.91
CA PRO A 610 -28.57 9.99 -12.87
C PRO A 610 -29.33 11.10 -12.15
N VAL A 611 -30.50 10.74 -11.61
CA VAL A 611 -31.25 11.65 -10.73
C VAL A 611 -30.38 12.08 -9.55
N ARG A 612 -30.47 13.36 -9.17
CA ARG A 612 -29.72 13.98 -8.08
C ARG A 612 -29.69 13.13 -6.80
N SER A 613 -30.83 12.55 -6.42
CA SER A 613 -30.96 11.73 -5.19
C SER A 613 -30.17 10.41 -5.19
N ARG A 614 -29.58 10.02 -6.32
CA ARG A 614 -28.70 8.85 -6.45
C ARG A 614 -27.21 9.22 -6.57
N ARG A 615 -26.88 10.52 -6.52
CA ARG A 615 -25.52 11.01 -6.66
C ARG A 615 -24.95 11.38 -5.29
N ILE A 616 -23.88 10.72 -4.91
CA ILE A 616 -23.16 10.88 -3.66
C ILE A 616 -21.78 11.44 -3.97
N LEU A 617 -21.36 12.43 -3.21
CA LEU A 617 -20.01 12.99 -3.26
C LEU A 617 -19.26 12.51 -2.01
N TRP A 618 -18.11 11.87 -2.19
CA TRP A 618 -17.18 11.49 -1.14
C TRP A 618 -16.14 12.59 -0.98
N ASP A 619 -15.98 13.14 0.22
CA ASP A 619 -14.93 14.11 0.51
C ASP A 619 -13.59 13.40 0.71
N GLN A 620 -12.68 13.48 -0.26
CA GLN A 620 -11.32 12.91 -0.16
C GLN A 620 -10.29 13.94 0.27
N TYR A 621 -10.59 15.23 0.10
CA TYR A 621 -9.63 16.31 0.23
C TYR A 621 -9.19 16.52 1.69
N HIS A 622 -10.09 16.22 2.64
CA HIS A 622 -9.87 16.36 4.08
C HIS A 622 -9.50 15.04 4.79
N ASN A 623 -9.37 13.93 4.05
CA ASN A 623 -8.80 12.69 4.58
C ASN A 623 -7.27 12.80 4.71
N ILE A 624 -6.68 11.83 5.41
CA ILE A 624 -5.23 11.66 5.62
C ILE A 624 -4.44 11.88 4.33
N LYS A 625 -3.67 12.98 4.30
CA LYS A 625 -2.73 13.27 3.22
C LYS A 625 -1.49 12.43 3.41
N TYR A 626 -1.09 11.62 2.43
CA TYR A 626 0.17 10.89 2.48
C TYR A 626 1.37 11.82 2.18
N PRO A 627 2.43 11.85 3.00
CA PRO A 627 2.50 11.34 4.37
C PRO A 627 1.81 12.30 5.34
N SER A 628 0.99 11.74 6.21
CA SER A 628 0.45 12.49 7.33
C SER A 628 1.46 12.32 8.46
N GLY A 629 1.46 13.19 9.46
CA GLY A 629 2.16 12.81 10.68
C GLY A 629 1.52 11.58 11.32
N TYR A 630 1.85 11.30 12.58
CA TYR A 630 1.24 10.17 13.27
C TYR A 630 -0.27 10.43 13.45
N VAL A 631 -1.08 9.67 12.70
CA VAL A 631 -2.50 9.47 12.96
C VAL A 631 -2.65 8.06 13.53
N PRO A 632 -3.17 7.92 14.76
CA PRO A 632 -3.50 6.63 15.35
C PRO A 632 -4.57 5.91 14.55
N ARG A 633 -4.61 4.58 14.66
CA ARG A 633 -5.72 3.81 14.10
C ARG A 633 -7.07 4.13 14.74
N ASP A 634 -8.11 3.95 13.93
CA ASP A 634 -9.51 4.04 14.35
C ASP A 634 -9.84 3.09 15.48
N SER A 635 -9.46 1.81 15.32
CA SER A 635 -9.74 0.79 16.33
C SER A 635 -8.63 0.68 17.37
N LEU A 636 -8.92 1.13 18.60
CA LEU A 636 -7.99 1.04 19.73
C LEU A 636 -7.74 -0.37 20.25
N ASN A 637 -8.49 -1.36 19.77
CA ASN A 637 -8.30 -2.77 20.12
C ASN A 637 -7.15 -3.41 19.33
N VAL A 638 -6.64 -2.75 18.29
CA VAL A 638 -5.49 -3.22 17.50
C VAL A 638 -4.21 -2.71 18.16
N HIS A 639 -3.44 -3.62 18.77
CA HIS A 639 -2.23 -3.26 19.52
C HIS A 639 -0.92 -3.53 18.77
N ASN A 640 -0.98 -4.25 17.65
CA ASN A 640 0.21 -4.65 16.90
C ASN A 640 0.66 -3.61 15.86
N ASP A 641 -0.24 -2.70 15.51
CA ASP A 641 0.01 -1.62 14.57
C ASP A 641 -0.80 -0.40 15.00
N ILE A 642 -0.08 0.68 15.31
CA ILE A 642 -0.65 1.88 15.93
C ILE A 642 -0.90 2.99 14.92
N LEU A 643 -0.35 2.88 13.71
CA LEU A 643 -0.46 3.89 12.66
C LEU A 643 -1.64 3.56 11.75
N ASP A 644 -2.38 4.59 11.34
CA ASP A 644 -3.22 4.49 10.15
C ASP A 644 -2.42 4.84 8.88
N TRP A 645 -2.39 3.92 7.94
CA TRP A 645 -1.70 4.01 6.66
C TRP A 645 -2.61 3.59 5.50
N HIS A 646 -3.91 3.40 5.76
CA HIS A 646 -4.84 2.77 4.82
C HIS A 646 -5.44 3.75 3.78
N GLY A 647 -5.01 5.01 3.80
CA GLY A 647 -5.18 6.00 2.74
C GLY A 647 -6.60 6.57 2.62
N ASP A 648 -7.51 6.13 3.49
CA ASP A 648 -8.89 6.60 3.71
C ASP A 648 -9.59 7.01 2.43
N HIS A 649 -9.62 6.03 1.52
CA HIS A 649 -10.11 6.21 0.18
C HIS A 649 -11.23 5.20 -0.10
N LEU A 650 -12.23 5.68 -0.84
CA LEU A 650 -13.36 4.90 -1.36
C LEU A 650 -12.97 3.61 -2.11
N HIS A 651 -11.71 3.50 -2.53
CA HIS A 651 -11.18 2.38 -3.34
C HIS A 651 -10.03 1.65 -2.63
N THR A 652 -9.68 2.03 -1.40
CA THR A 652 -8.73 1.31 -0.54
C THR A 652 -9.49 0.59 0.58
N ASN A 653 -9.48 1.15 1.79
CA ASN A 653 -10.08 0.60 3.00
C ASN A 653 -11.62 0.71 3.00
N PHE A 654 -12.19 1.68 2.28
CA PHE A 654 -13.64 1.81 2.08
C PHE A 654 -14.20 1.17 0.79
N HIS A 655 -13.43 0.31 0.11
CA HIS A 655 -13.86 -0.29 -1.16
C HIS A 655 -15.13 -1.16 -1.07
N ILE A 656 -15.41 -1.75 0.10
CA ILE A 656 -16.64 -2.54 0.29
C ILE A 656 -17.86 -1.62 0.32
N LEU A 657 -17.77 -0.48 1.00
CA LEU A 657 -18.82 0.55 0.99
C LEU A 657 -19.11 1.03 -0.43
N PHE A 658 -18.08 1.32 -1.22
CA PHE A 658 -18.24 1.67 -2.63
C PHE A 658 -19.05 0.62 -3.40
N ASN A 659 -18.65 -0.65 -3.29
CA ASN A 659 -19.32 -1.74 -3.99
C ASN A 659 -20.79 -1.88 -3.54
N MET A 660 -21.07 -1.77 -2.24
CA MET A 660 -22.43 -1.82 -1.69
C MET A 660 -23.31 -0.67 -2.20
N LEU A 661 -22.77 0.56 -2.22
CA LEU A 661 -23.48 1.72 -2.75
C LEU A 661 -23.76 1.60 -4.25
N ARG A 662 -22.79 1.07 -5.01
CA ARG A 662 -22.97 0.78 -6.44
C ARG A 662 -24.04 -0.28 -6.68
N ASP A 663 -24.07 -1.35 -5.89
CA ASP A 663 -25.08 -2.40 -6.01
C ASP A 663 -26.47 -1.91 -5.59
N ALA A 664 -26.55 -0.92 -4.70
CA ALA A 664 -27.79 -0.20 -4.37
C ALA A 664 -28.22 0.82 -5.44
N GLY A 665 -27.40 1.08 -6.46
CA GLY A 665 -27.71 1.97 -7.59
C GLY A 665 -27.32 3.43 -7.40
N TYR A 666 -26.49 3.74 -6.40
CA TYR A 666 -25.92 5.08 -6.16
C TYR A 666 -24.62 5.27 -6.92
N TYR A 667 -24.40 6.48 -7.44
CA TYR A 667 -23.16 6.89 -8.10
C TYR A 667 -22.34 7.72 -7.13
N ILE A 668 -21.10 7.31 -6.90
CA ILE A 668 -20.21 7.91 -5.90
C ILE A 668 -19.05 8.56 -6.62
N GLU A 669 -18.83 9.84 -6.35
CA GLU A 669 -17.80 10.64 -6.98
C GLU A 669 -16.80 11.11 -5.91
N THR A 670 -15.51 11.16 -6.23
CA THR A 670 -14.45 11.56 -5.31
C THR A 670 -14.18 13.07 -5.44
N LEU A 671 -14.28 13.82 -4.34
CA LEU A 671 -13.96 15.24 -4.27
C LEU A 671 -12.51 15.41 -3.79
N GLY A 672 -11.61 15.73 -4.73
CA GLY A 672 -10.19 16.03 -4.43
C GLY A 672 -9.89 17.52 -4.28
N SER A 673 -10.87 18.34 -3.92
CA SER A 673 -10.74 19.80 -3.79
C SER A 673 -11.59 20.33 -2.63
N PRO A 674 -11.33 21.54 -2.12
CA PRO A 674 -12.13 22.15 -1.05
C PRO A 674 -13.64 22.18 -1.35
N LEU A 675 -14.48 22.24 -0.31
CA LEU A 675 -15.94 22.25 -0.40
C LEU A 675 -16.50 23.46 -1.19
N THR A 676 -15.67 24.50 -1.36
CA THR A 676 -15.98 25.67 -2.20
C THR A 676 -16.00 25.38 -3.70
N CYS A 677 -15.35 24.30 -4.16
CA CYS A 677 -15.14 24.02 -5.58
C CYS A 677 -16.27 23.22 -6.26
N PHE A 678 -17.23 22.65 -5.52
CA PHE A 678 -18.34 21.89 -6.11
C PHE A 678 -19.70 22.60 -6.02
N ASP A 679 -20.59 22.26 -6.95
CA ASP A 679 -21.98 22.72 -6.92
C ASP A 679 -22.91 21.66 -6.30
N ALA A 680 -23.42 21.95 -5.10
CA ALA A 680 -24.33 21.07 -4.38
C ALA A 680 -25.68 20.83 -5.07
N SER A 681 -26.07 21.66 -6.06
CA SER A 681 -27.29 21.39 -6.86
C SER A 681 -27.19 20.11 -7.68
N ASN A 682 -25.97 19.62 -7.95
CA ASN A 682 -25.74 18.38 -8.71
C ASN A 682 -25.82 17.11 -7.84
N TYR A 683 -25.69 17.23 -6.53
CA TYR A 683 -25.54 16.09 -5.61
C TYR A 683 -26.68 16.02 -4.61
N GLY A 684 -27.10 14.79 -4.29
CA GLY A 684 -28.08 14.54 -3.24
C GLY A 684 -27.43 14.51 -1.87
N THR A 685 -26.24 13.91 -1.76
CA THR A 685 -25.57 13.68 -0.49
C THR A 685 -24.07 13.94 -0.59
N LEU A 686 -23.52 14.63 0.39
CA LEU A 686 -22.09 14.71 0.71
C LEU A 686 -21.80 13.72 1.85
N LEU A 687 -20.84 12.82 1.62
CA LEU A 687 -20.39 11.79 2.54
C LEU A 687 -19.00 12.17 3.05
N MET A 688 -18.91 12.34 4.37
CA MET A 688 -17.74 12.78 5.11
C MET A 688 -17.39 11.66 6.08
N VAL A 689 -16.30 10.96 5.83
CA VAL A 689 -15.93 9.74 6.58
C VAL A 689 -14.47 9.87 6.94
N ASP A 690 -14.19 9.78 8.23
CA ASP A 690 -12.84 9.76 8.79
C ASP A 690 -12.00 10.94 8.32
N LEU A 691 -12.32 12.13 8.82
CA LEU A 691 -11.72 13.38 8.35
C LEU A 691 -10.76 13.95 9.39
N GLU A 692 -9.53 14.25 8.97
CA GLU A 692 -8.43 14.66 9.84
C GLU A 692 -7.96 16.10 9.62
N ASP A 693 -8.35 16.72 8.49
CA ASP A 693 -7.92 18.08 8.15
C ASP A 693 -8.85 19.18 8.71
N GLU A 694 -8.32 20.41 8.77
CA GLU A 694 -9.07 21.60 9.20
C GLU A 694 -9.88 22.22 8.04
N TYR A 695 -10.91 23.00 8.37
CA TYR A 695 -11.80 23.66 7.39
C TYR A 695 -11.62 25.17 7.41
N PHE A 696 -11.62 25.80 6.23
CA PHE A 696 -11.64 27.25 6.14
C PHE A 696 -13.03 27.83 6.43
N ASP A 697 -13.09 29.07 6.95
CA ASP A 697 -14.36 29.77 7.22
C ASP A 697 -15.27 29.81 5.98
N GLU A 698 -14.70 29.97 4.79
CA GLU A 698 -15.44 29.98 3.53
C GLU A 698 -16.12 28.64 3.25
N GLU A 699 -15.50 27.52 3.62
CA GLU A 699 -16.05 26.17 3.46
C GLU A 699 -17.22 25.94 4.41
N ILE A 700 -17.08 26.38 5.67
CA ILE A 700 -18.13 26.30 6.68
C ILE A 700 -19.37 27.07 6.22
N GLN A 701 -19.19 28.32 5.74
CA GLN A 701 -20.30 29.12 5.23
C GLN A 701 -20.91 28.51 3.95
N LYS A 702 -20.08 27.97 3.06
CA LYS A 702 -20.53 27.31 1.83
C LYS A 702 -21.37 26.07 2.15
N LEU A 703 -20.90 25.19 3.01
CA LEU A 703 -21.63 23.99 3.41
C LEU A 703 -22.98 24.35 4.05
N LYS A 704 -22.99 25.34 4.95
CA LYS A 704 -24.23 25.86 5.54
C LYS A 704 -25.23 26.30 4.48
N ASN A 705 -24.79 27.11 3.53
CA ASN A 705 -25.66 27.61 2.47
C ASN A 705 -26.19 26.49 1.57
N ASP A 706 -25.34 25.53 1.23
CA ASP A 706 -25.72 24.40 0.37
C ASP A 706 -26.72 23.46 1.06
N VAL A 707 -26.56 23.20 2.36
CA VAL A 707 -27.53 22.42 3.13
C VAL A 707 -28.85 23.17 3.25
N VAL A 708 -28.82 24.41 3.76
CA VAL A 708 -30.04 25.15 4.10
C VAL A 708 -30.83 25.57 2.86
N HIS A 709 -30.15 26.00 1.78
CA HIS A 709 -30.78 26.62 0.61
C HIS A 709 -30.76 25.78 -0.67
N LYS A 710 -29.85 24.80 -0.81
CA LYS A 710 -29.82 23.91 -1.99
C LYS A 710 -30.30 22.49 -1.68
N GLY A 711 -30.65 22.21 -0.43
CA GLY A 711 -31.16 20.92 0.01
C GLY A 711 -30.14 19.80 -0.13
N LEU A 712 -28.86 20.06 0.16
CA LEU A 712 -27.82 19.04 0.24
C LEU A 712 -28.03 18.18 1.51
N GLY A 713 -27.95 16.86 1.36
CA GLY A 713 -27.82 15.96 2.50
C GLY A 713 -26.35 15.82 2.91
N VAL A 714 -26.04 15.86 4.20
CA VAL A 714 -24.69 15.63 4.71
C VAL A 714 -24.71 14.44 5.66
N ALA A 715 -23.77 13.52 5.48
CA ALA A 715 -23.58 12.37 6.34
C ALA A 715 -22.15 12.37 6.86
N VAL A 716 -22.00 12.52 8.18
CA VAL A 716 -20.71 12.55 8.86
C VAL A 716 -20.52 11.27 9.64
N PHE A 717 -19.45 10.55 9.34
CA PHE A 717 -18.92 9.42 10.08
C PHE A 717 -17.62 9.87 10.72
N ALA A 718 -17.68 10.09 12.02
CA ALA A 718 -16.54 10.52 12.81
C ALA A 718 -15.88 9.34 13.50
N GLU A 719 -14.83 9.61 14.26
CA GLU A 719 -14.10 8.63 15.06
C GLU A 719 -13.80 9.19 16.45
N TRP A 720 -13.11 8.43 17.30
CA TRP A 720 -12.69 8.95 18.59
C TRP A 720 -11.71 10.12 18.48
N TYR A 721 -11.77 10.98 19.50
CA TYR A 721 -10.76 11.98 19.81
C TYR A 721 -10.68 12.13 21.33
N HIS A 722 -9.55 11.78 21.93
CA HIS A 722 -9.36 11.89 23.38
C HIS A 722 -7.91 12.24 23.71
N VAL A 723 -7.70 13.45 24.23
CA VAL A 723 -6.37 14.06 24.43
C VAL A 723 -5.47 13.19 25.32
N ASP A 724 -5.99 12.70 26.45
CA ASP A 724 -5.17 11.89 27.37
C ASP A 724 -4.77 10.55 26.76
N THR A 725 -5.58 9.98 25.86
CA THR A 725 -5.24 8.74 25.15
C THR A 725 -4.18 9.01 24.10
N MET A 726 -4.31 10.09 23.34
CA MET A 726 -3.30 10.53 22.35
C MET A 726 -1.93 10.77 23.01
N VAL A 727 -1.91 11.47 24.15
CA VAL A 727 -0.66 11.70 24.91
C VAL A 727 -0.05 10.39 25.40
N LYS A 728 -0.85 9.37 25.74
CA LYS A 728 -0.34 8.05 26.13
C LYS A 728 0.14 7.21 24.96
N MET A 729 -0.37 7.47 23.75
CA MET A 729 0.02 6.80 22.51
C MET A 729 1.31 7.36 21.91
N THR A 730 1.90 8.39 22.51
CA THR A 730 3.20 8.90 22.10
C THR A 730 4.25 7.81 22.21
N PHE A 731 4.93 7.52 21.11
CA PHE A 731 6.01 6.55 21.10
C PHE A 731 7.28 7.20 20.56
N PHE A 732 8.41 6.67 21.00
CA PHE A 732 9.69 7.04 20.43
C PHE A 732 9.94 6.14 19.23
N ASP A 733 9.94 6.72 18.04
CA ASP A 733 10.31 5.97 16.84
C ASP A 733 11.83 5.83 16.79
N GLU A 734 12.31 4.59 16.88
CA GLU A 734 13.72 4.27 16.74
C GLU A 734 14.25 4.62 15.34
N ASN A 735 13.37 4.63 14.32
CA ASN A 735 13.73 4.90 12.94
C ASN A 735 14.00 6.40 12.75
N THR A 736 13.04 7.28 12.99
CA THR A 736 13.28 8.73 12.87
C THR A 736 14.00 9.35 14.09
N ARG A 737 14.15 8.61 15.19
CA ARG A 737 14.68 9.10 16.48
C ARG A 737 13.97 10.35 16.99
N SER A 738 12.66 10.39 16.77
CA SER A 738 11.79 11.43 17.29
C SER A 738 10.68 10.81 18.12
N TRP A 739 10.24 11.56 19.12
CA TRP A 739 8.94 11.31 19.71
C TRP A 739 7.88 11.63 18.66
N TRP A 740 7.05 10.64 18.35
CA TRP A 740 5.87 10.84 17.54
C TRP A 740 4.69 10.99 18.48
N THR A 741 4.03 12.13 18.37
CA THR A 741 2.77 12.40 19.06
C THR A 741 1.66 12.39 18.03
N PRO A 742 0.53 11.72 18.32
CA PRO A 742 -0.66 11.80 17.47
C PRO A 742 -1.01 13.25 17.14
N ILE A 743 -1.19 13.57 15.87
CA ILE A 743 -1.68 14.89 15.45
C ILE A 743 -3.16 15.04 15.84
N THR A 744 -3.93 13.97 15.65
CA THR A 744 -5.34 13.87 16.01
C THR A 744 -5.66 12.47 16.57
N GLY A 745 -6.91 12.22 16.95
CA GLY A 745 -7.43 10.87 17.27
C GLY A 745 -7.58 10.03 16.00
N GLY A 746 -8.64 9.21 15.90
CA GLY A 746 -9.02 8.63 14.60
C GLY A 746 -9.45 9.74 13.63
N ALA A 747 -10.35 10.63 14.07
CA ALA A 747 -10.76 11.82 13.32
C ALA A 747 -10.41 13.13 14.04
N ASN A 748 -10.36 14.23 13.30
CA ASN A 748 -10.20 15.59 13.86
C ASN A 748 -11.56 16.15 14.33
N ILE A 749 -12.02 15.63 15.47
CA ILE A 749 -13.28 16.04 16.11
C ILE A 749 -13.37 17.55 16.39
N PRO A 750 -12.32 18.24 16.88
CA PRO A 750 -12.35 19.69 17.03
C PRO A 750 -12.69 20.42 15.72
N ALA A 751 -12.04 20.08 14.61
CA ALA A 751 -12.33 20.67 13.30
C ALA A 751 -13.75 20.34 12.81
N LEU A 752 -14.20 19.09 13.00
CA LEU A 752 -15.58 18.70 12.68
C LEU A 752 -16.61 19.47 13.51
N ASN A 753 -16.31 19.75 14.77
CA ASN A 753 -17.18 20.55 15.64
C ASN A 753 -17.27 22.01 15.16
N GLU A 754 -16.18 22.60 14.66
CA GLU A 754 -16.22 23.94 14.05
C GLU A 754 -17.08 23.95 12.78
N LEU A 755 -16.94 22.94 11.93
CA LEU A 755 -17.75 22.76 10.73
C LEU A 755 -19.26 22.61 11.03
N LEU A 756 -19.59 21.86 12.09
CA LEU A 756 -20.97 21.52 12.46
C LEU A 756 -21.62 22.53 13.41
N ALA A 757 -20.84 23.43 14.02
CA ALA A 757 -21.31 24.48 14.92
C ALA A 757 -22.47 25.34 14.36
N PRO A 758 -22.50 25.72 13.06
CA PRO A 758 -23.63 26.47 12.49
C PRO A 758 -24.97 25.74 12.52
N PHE A 759 -24.96 24.42 12.69
CA PHE A 759 -26.14 23.57 12.81
C PHE A 759 -26.47 23.22 14.28
N GLY A 760 -25.63 23.63 15.24
CA GLY A 760 -25.82 23.37 16.66
C GLY A 760 -25.51 21.92 17.07
N ILE A 761 -24.66 21.23 16.32
CA ILE A 761 -24.21 19.87 16.60
C ILE A 761 -22.78 19.91 17.17
N ALA A 762 -22.50 19.11 18.20
CA ALA A 762 -21.15 18.90 18.70
C ALA A 762 -20.94 17.45 19.14
N LEU A 763 -19.82 16.88 18.71
CA LEU A 763 -19.26 15.60 19.10
C LEU A 763 -18.39 15.76 20.35
N GLY A 764 -18.34 14.71 21.16
CA GLY A 764 -17.62 14.67 22.43
C GLY A 764 -16.21 14.14 22.30
N ASP A 765 -15.60 13.91 23.45
CA ASP A 765 -14.24 13.42 23.62
C ASP A 765 -14.18 12.01 24.22
N LYS A 766 -15.33 11.35 24.43
CA LYS A 766 -15.36 10.01 25.02
C LYS A 766 -15.01 8.96 23.98
N ILE A 767 -14.33 7.90 24.41
CA ILE A 767 -14.15 6.69 23.62
C ILE A 767 -15.18 5.66 24.08
N LEU A 768 -16.08 5.28 23.19
CA LEU A 768 -17.14 4.31 23.47
C LEU A 768 -16.89 3.02 22.72
N THR A 769 -17.24 1.90 23.37
CA THR A 769 -17.22 0.57 22.76
C THR A 769 -18.42 -0.24 23.25
N GLY A 770 -18.97 -1.09 22.39
CA GLY A 770 -20.03 -2.02 22.78
C GLY A 770 -20.93 -2.44 21.63
N ASP A 771 -21.66 -3.53 21.85
CA ASP A 771 -22.64 -4.02 20.89
C ASP A 771 -23.98 -3.33 21.10
N PHE A 772 -24.61 -2.93 20.00
CA PHE A 772 -25.97 -2.42 20.02
C PHE A 772 -26.77 -3.07 18.90
N SER A 773 -28.09 -2.91 18.94
CA SER A 773 -28.95 -3.43 17.88
C SER A 773 -29.96 -2.39 17.45
N ILE A 774 -30.17 -2.30 16.14
CA ILE A 774 -31.20 -1.47 15.55
C ILE A 774 -31.99 -2.36 14.59
N ASN A 775 -33.31 -2.38 14.75
CA ASN A 775 -34.23 -3.19 13.93
C ASN A 775 -33.92 -4.71 13.92
N GLY A 776 -33.23 -5.22 14.94
CA GLY A 776 -32.89 -6.65 15.06
C GLY A 776 -31.56 -7.05 14.41
N GLU A 777 -30.86 -6.12 13.76
CA GLU A 777 -29.47 -6.29 13.31
C GLU A 777 -28.53 -5.86 14.44
N GLN A 778 -27.52 -6.67 14.73
CA GLN A 778 -26.52 -6.39 15.77
C GLN A 778 -25.29 -5.78 15.11
N THR A 779 -24.83 -4.64 15.65
CA THR A 779 -23.64 -3.94 15.17
C THR A 779 -22.73 -3.64 16.35
N HIS A 780 -21.42 -3.67 16.11
CA HIS A 780 -20.41 -3.34 17.12
C HIS A 780 -19.97 -1.89 16.96
N TYR A 781 -20.03 -1.13 18.04
CA TYR A 781 -19.40 0.18 18.17
C TYR A 781 -17.97 -0.04 18.69
N ALA A 782 -16.97 0.26 17.87
CA ALA A 782 -15.59 -0.14 18.13
C ALA A 782 -14.88 0.83 19.06
N SER A 783 -14.65 2.06 18.61
CA SER A 783 -13.91 3.09 19.32
C SER A 783 -14.39 4.48 18.90
N GLY A 784 -15.70 4.68 18.80
CA GLY A 784 -16.26 5.95 18.35
C GLY A 784 -16.50 6.97 19.47
N THR A 785 -16.89 8.19 19.08
CA THR A 785 -17.23 9.30 19.98
C THR A 785 -18.73 9.43 20.29
N ASP A 786 -19.12 10.17 21.34
CA ASP A 786 -20.51 10.51 21.65
C ASP A 786 -20.97 11.84 21.02
N ILE A 787 -22.28 12.01 20.86
CA ILE A 787 -22.92 13.28 20.46
C ILE A 787 -23.36 14.02 21.73
N VAL A 788 -22.70 15.14 22.03
CA VAL A 788 -22.90 15.90 23.28
C VAL A 788 -23.92 17.02 23.09
N GLN A 789 -23.94 17.65 21.92
CA GLN A 789 -24.89 18.70 21.58
C GLN A 789 -25.62 18.36 20.29
N PHE A 790 -26.94 18.47 20.32
CA PHE A 790 -27.79 18.28 19.15
C PHE A 790 -28.99 19.23 19.23
N PRO A 791 -29.43 19.85 18.12
CA PRO A 791 -30.47 20.88 18.14
C PRO A 791 -31.86 20.31 18.49
N SER A 792 -32.69 21.15 19.11
CA SER A 792 -34.07 20.81 19.46
C SER A 792 -34.92 20.64 18.19
N GLY A 793 -35.46 19.43 17.99
CA GLY A 793 -36.22 19.05 16.80
C GLY A 793 -35.54 18.01 15.92
N GLY A 794 -34.25 17.70 16.18
CA GLY A 794 -33.57 16.55 15.61
C GLY A 794 -33.88 15.24 16.36
N PHE A 795 -33.65 14.11 15.70
CA PHE A 795 -33.74 12.77 16.28
C PHE A 795 -32.37 12.33 16.78
N LEU A 796 -32.29 11.89 18.02
CA LEU A 796 -31.07 11.41 18.64
C LEU A 796 -31.31 9.99 19.18
N HIS A 797 -30.48 9.05 18.76
CA HIS A 797 -30.50 7.67 19.23
C HIS A 797 -29.36 7.42 20.21
N SER A 798 -29.71 6.87 21.36
CA SER A 798 -28.78 6.55 22.44
C SER A 798 -28.84 5.07 22.78
N PHE A 799 -27.67 4.49 23.07
CA PHE A 799 -27.51 3.08 23.41
C PHE A 799 -26.66 2.96 24.68
N GLU A 800 -26.76 1.81 25.36
CA GLU A 800 -25.91 1.51 26.50
C GLU A 800 -24.55 1.03 26.00
N LEU A 801 -23.54 1.89 26.11
CA LEU A 801 -22.17 1.60 25.67
C LEU A 801 -21.20 1.70 26.84
N GLN A 802 -20.08 0.99 26.73
CA GLN A 802 -18.99 1.06 27.70
C GLN A 802 -18.07 2.21 27.33
N GLU A 803 -17.81 3.07 28.30
CA GLU A 803 -16.78 4.09 28.18
C GLU A 803 -15.43 3.45 28.46
N SER A 804 -14.61 3.30 27.42
CA SER A 804 -13.26 2.73 27.57
C SER A 804 -12.31 3.83 28.06
N SER A 805 -12.21 3.99 29.38
CA SER A 805 -11.13 4.74 30.02
C SER A 805 -9.84 3.92 30.19
N LYS A 806 -9.76 2.76 29.52
CA LYS A 806 -8.67 1.79 29.72
C LYS A 806 -7.31 2.40 29.39
N THR A 807 -6.46 2.39 30.41
CA THR A 807 -5.03 2.65 30.38
C THR A 807 -4.37 1.78 29.32
N VAL A 808 -3.94 2.38 28.21
CA VAL A 808 -3.14 1.74 27.15
C VAL A 808 -1.76 1.25 27.67
N GLN A 809 -1.43 1.48 28.95
CA GLN A 809 -0.10 1.23 29.52
C GLN A 809 0.03 -0.02 30.41
N ASP A 810 -1.06 -0.71 30.78
CA ASP A 810 -0.98 -1.84 31.73
C ASP A 810 -0.60 -3.21 31.10
N HIS A 811 -0.19 -3.26 29.84
CA HIS A 811 0.12 -4.54 29.16
C HIS A 811 1.54 -4.69 28.60
N ILE A 812 2.44 -3.72 28.78
CA ILE A 812 3.87 -3.91 28.46
C ILE A 812 4.65 -4.57 29.63
N GLY A 813 4.02 -4.77 30.79
CA GLY A 813 4.62 -5.52 31.89
C GLY A 813 3.57 -6.18 32.77
N THR A 814 3.73 -7.50 32.97
CA THR A 814 2.99 -8.38 33.89
C THR A 814 1.52 -8.66 33.58
N LEU A 815 1.25 -9.96 33.36
CA LEU A 815 -0.07 -10.58 33.38
C LEU A 815 -0.72 -10.37 34.76
N ASP A 816 -1.62 -9.40 34.87
CA ASP A 816 -2.66 -9.43 35.89
C ASP A 816 -4.02 -9.09 35.26
N THR A 817 -4.81 -10.13 35.04
CA THR A 817 -6.22 -10.06 34.64
C THR A 817 -7.04 -9.56 35.82
N GLN A 818 -7.20 -8.25 35.95
CA GLN A 818 -8.36 -7.67 36.63
C GLN A 818 -9.22 -6.93 35.61
N GLN A 819 -10.27 -7.60 35.14
CA GLN A 819 -11.39 -6.95 34.47
C GLN A 819 -12.11 -6.07 35.48
N THR A 820 -11.81 -4.78 35.50
CA THR A 820 -12.74 -3.79 36.06
C THR A 820 -13.88 -3.59 35.06
N GLU A 821 -15.08 -4.00 35.47
CA GLU A 821 -16.33 -3.77 34.74
C GLU A 821 -16.50 -2.27 34.44
N GLY A 822 -16.35 -1.89 33.17
CA GLY A 822 -16.70 -0.54 32.72
C GLY A 822 -18.20 -0.33 32.94
N LYS A 823 -18.58 0.76 33.63
CA LYS A 823 -20.00 1.10 33.79
C LYS A 823 -20.57 1.41 32.41
N SER A 824 -21.56 0.62 31.98
CA SER A 824 -22.37 0.98 30.81
C SER A 824 -23.12 2.29 31.10
N LYS A 825 -23.02 3.24 30.18
CA LYS A 825 -23.76 4.50 30.24
C LYS A 825 -24.58 4.65 28.98
N LEU A 826 -25.73 5.28 29.11
CA LEU A 826 -26.55 5.65 27.97
C LEU A 826 -25.84 6.81 27.24
N SER A 827 -25.34 6.52 26.04
CA SER A 827 -24.60 7.47 25.21
C SER A 827 -25.27 7.63 23.86
N SER A 828 -25.35 8.87 23.38
CA SER A 828 -25.91 9.20 22.07
C SER A 828 -24.86 9.04 20.99
N ILE A 829 -25.13 8.25 19.95
CA ILE A 829 -24.15 7.94 18.88
C ILE A 829 -24.66 8.25 17.48
N LEU A 830 -25.96 8.39 17.29
CA LEU A 830 -26.58 8.65 15.98
C LEU A 830 -27.56 9.82 16.09
N GLY A 831 -27.31 10.88 15.33
CA GLY A 831 -28.15 12.06 15.23
C GLY A 831 -28.64 12.29 13.80
N MET A 832 -29.91 12.63 13.63
CA MET A 832 -30.50 12.99 12.33
C MET A 832 -31.35 14.25 12.47
N MET A 833 -31.21 15.20 11.56
CA MET A 833 -32.01 16.42 11.54
C MET A 833 -32.29 16.94 10.13
N GLU A 834 -33.37 17.71 10.01
CA GLU A 834 -33.61 18.57 8.84
C GLU A 834 -33.02 19.96 9.11
N ALA A 835 -32.32 20.52 8.13
CA ALA A 835 -31.67 21.83 8.21
C ALA A 835 -32.04 22.64 6.97
N GLY A 836 -33.10 23.46 7.09
CA GLY A 836 -33.66 24.19 5.94
C GLY A 836 -34.29 23.23 4.93
N GLU A 837 -33.82 23.27 3.67
CA GLU A 837 -34.20 22.30 2.64
C GLU A 837 -33.38 21.00 2.69
N GLY A 838 -32.27 21.00 3.43
CA GLY A 838 -31.30 19.91 3.52
C GLY A 838 -31.45 19.05 4.77
N ARG A 839 -30.53 18.10 4.93
CA ARG A 839 -30.56 17.10 6.01
C ARG A 839 -29.16 16.80 6.48
N ILE A 840 -29.02 16.51 7.76
CA ILE A 840 -27.72 16.16 8.36
C ILE A 840 -27.90 14.89 9.18
N ALA A 841 -27.04 13.92 8.93
CA ALA A 841 -26.87 12.72 9.74
C ALA A 841 -25.44 12.68 10.29
N VAL A 842 -25.29 12.39 11.57
CA VAL A 842 -24.00 12.28 12.24
C VAL A 842 -23.95 10.98 13.01
N TYR A 843 -22.88 10.23 12.79
CA TYR A 843 -22.58 8.96 13.45
C TYR A 843 -21.13 8.96 13.93
N GLY A 844 -20.90 8.51 15.16
CA GLY A 844 -19.61 8.72 15.84
C GLY A 844 -18.55 7.64 15.63
N ASP A 845 -18.77 6.66 14.73
CA ASP A 845 -17.84 5.56 14.43
C ASP A 845 -17.77 5.34 12.91
N SER A 846 -16.56 5.40 12.33
CA SER A 846 -16.26 5.23 10.92
C SER A 846 -15.74 3.81 10.63
N ASN A 847 -15.10 3.18 11.62
CA ASN A 847 -14.50 1.84 11.57
C ASN A 847 -15.49 0.75 11.15
N CYS A 848 -16.80 0.92 11.38
CA CYS A 848 -17.82 -0.02 10.87
C CYS A 848 -17.89 -0.08 9.32
N LEU A 849 -17.50 1.02 8.65
CA LEU A 849 -17.43 1.13 7.20
C LEU A 849 -16.09 0.63 6.64
N ASP A 850 -15.04 0.65 7.47
CA ASP A 850 -13.72 0.18 7.09
C ASP A 850 -13.71 -1.36 6.90
N SER A 851 -13.01 -1.82 5.86
CA SER A 851 -12.72 -3.23 5.58
C SER A 851 -11.39 -3.72 6.16
N SER A 852 -10.55 -2.82 6.67
CA SER A 852 -9.21 -3.10 7.21
C SER A 852 -9.25 -3.82 8.57
N HIS A 853 -10.33 -3.66 9.34
CA HIS A 853 -10.39 -4.04 10.77
C HIS A 853 -11.58 -4.92 11.13
N MET A 854 -12.00 -5.83 10.24
CA MET A 854 -12.95 -6.89 10.62
C MET A 854 -12.30 -7.85 11.62
N ASP A 855 -12.45 -7.52 12.90
CA ASP A 855 -12.12 -8.36 14.04
C ASP A 855 -12.75 -9.74 13.79
N SER A 856 -11.93 -10.79 13.73
CA SER A 856 -12.29 -12.13 13.22
C SER A 856 -13.26 -12.92 14.12
N ARG A 857 -14.17 -12.22 14.82
CA ARG A 857 -15.23 -12.79 15.65
C ARG A 857 -16.59 -12.87 14.94
N PHE A 858 -16.70 -12.32 13.73
CA PHE A 858 -17.92 -12.41 12.93
C PHE A 858 -17.71 -13.34 11.73
N GLU A 859 -18.39 -14.49 11.75
CA GLU A 859 -18.47 -15.41 10.60
C GLU A 859 -19.07 -14.66 9.41
N VAL A 860 -18.24 -14.36 8.41
CA VAL A 860 -18.68 -13.84 7.11
C VAL A 860 -19.43 -14.96 6.36
N TRP A 861 -20.73 -15.06 6.60
CA TRP A 861 -21.65 -15.79 5.73
C TRP A 861 -22.04 -14.90 4.55
N GLY A 862 -21.32 -15.00 3.43
CA GLY A 862 -21.85 -14.48 2.16
C GLY A 862 -20.87 -13.93 1.13
N THR A 863 -19.96 -14.75 0.60
CA THR A 863 -19.54 -14.63 -0.81
C THR A 863 -19.55 -16.02 -1.46
N LYS A 864 -20.75 -16.45 -1.88
CA LYS A 864 -20.87 -17.61 -2.78
C LYS A 864 -20.43 -17.17 -4.18
N GLY A 865 -19.31 -17.72 -4.63
CA GLY A 865 -18.99 -17.78 -6.06
C GLY A 865 -17.49 -17.88 -6.31
N TYR A 866 -16.90 -19.06 -6.14
CA TYR A 866 -16.14 -19.80 -7.15
C TYR A 866 -15.86 -21.21 -6.59
N GLY A 867 -16.01 -22.23 -7.45
CA GLY A 867 -16.26 -23.60 -7.05
C GLY A 867 -15.11 -24.33 -6.36
N VAL A 868 -15.48 -25.16 -5.37
CA VAL A 868 -14.67 -26.28 -4.89
C VAL A 868 -15.56 -27.52 -4.84
N GLN A 869 -15.14 -28.59 -5.54
CA GLN A 869 -15.78 -29.90 -5.53
C GLN A 869 -15.71 -30.52 -4.13
N PRO A 870 -16.84 -30.99 -3.56
CA PRO A 870 -16.80 -31.72 -2.29
C PRO A 870 -16.52 -33.20 -2.54
N SER A 871 -15.40 -33.71 -2.01
CA SER A 871 -15.25 -35.14 -1.74
C SER A 871 -15.88 -35.46 -0.38
N GLY A 872 -17.10 -35.99 -0.39
CA GLY A 872 -17.79 -36.42 0.84
C GLY A 872 -18.70 -37.61 0.56
N THR A 873 -18.37 -38.74 1.17
CA THR A 873 -19.06 -40.02 1.04
C THR A 873 -20.46 -39.95 1.66
N VAL A 874 -21.45 -40.41 0.88
CA VAL A 874 -22.87 -40.51 1.24
C VAL A 874 -23.10 -41.46 2.41
N ARG A 875 -23.95 -41.06 3.38
CA ARG A 875 -24.73 -42.02 4.19
C ARG A 875 -26.22 -41.65 4.20
N LYS A 876 -27.01 -42.64 3.81
CA LYS A 876 -28.48 -42.69 3.71
C LYS A 876 -29.18 -42.59 5.06
N LEU A 877 -30.36 -41.99 5.06
CA LEU A 877 -31.51 -42.28 5.93
C LEU A 877 -32.82 -42.08 5.11
N PRO A 878 -33.96 -42.67 5.49
CA PRO A 878 -34.65 -43.76 4.79
C PRO A 878 -35.68 -43.32 3.73
N GLU A 879 -36.08 -44.33 2.97
CA GLU A 879 -37.00 -44.36 1.83
C GLU A 879 -38.28 -43.53 1.97
N TYR A 880 -38.59 -42.74 0.94
CA TYR A 880 -39.97 -42.54 0.46
C TYR A 880 -39.97 -42.44 -1.06
N GLN A 881 -40.87 -43.20 -1.69
CA GLN A 881 -40.88 -43.54 -3.12
C GLN A 881 -41.27 -42.37 -4.03
N MET A 882 -40.57 -42.26 -5.17
CA MET A 882 -40.97 -41.45 -6.33
C MET A 882 -41.87 -42.28 -7.25
N GLY A 883 -43.03 -41.73 -7.62
CA GLY A 883 -43.84 -42.20 -8.74
C GLY A 883 -43.66 -41.28 -9.95
N GLU A 884 -43.35 -41.87 -11.10
CA GLU A 884 -43.22 -41.24 -12.42
C GLU A 884 -44.56 -40.76 -12.99
N GLY A 885 -44.53 -39.75 -13.86
CA GLY A 885 -45.70 -39.39 -14.70
C GLY A 885 -45.48 -38.16 -15.59
N SER A 886 -45.39 -38.42 -16.90
CA SER A 886 -45.22 -37.49 -18.02
C SER A 886 -46.31 -36.42 -18.21
N SER A 887 -45.96 -35.27 -18.81
CA SER A 887 -46.55 -34.70 -20.04
C SER A 887 -46.40 -33.17 -20.12
N THR A 888 -46.01 -32.65 -21.28
CA THR A 888 -46.25 -31.26 -21.72
C THR A 888 -47.60 -31.21 -22.44
N PRO A 889 -48.41 -30.13 -22.35
CA PRO A 889 -48.28 -29.03 -23.33
C PRO A 889 -48.68 -27.61 -22.84
N ASN A 890 -48.36 -26.62 -23.68
CA ASN A 890 -48.66 -25.17 -23.61
C ASN A 890 -50.11 -24.80 -23.29
N ILE A 891 -50.33 -23.65 -22.59
CA ILE A 891 -51.17 -22.49 -22.99
C ILE A 891 -51.21 -21.39 -21.88
N THR A 892 -50.82 -20.16 -22.27
CA THR A 892 -51.16 -18.78 -21.83
C THR A 892 -51.28 -18.32 -20.36
N LYS A 893 -50.60 -17.18 -20.12
CA LYS A 893 -50.96 -15.97 -19.33
C LYS A 893 -51.62 -16.10 -17.94
N ASP A 894 -50.99 -15.37 -17.01
CA ASP A 894 -51.41 -14.96 -15.67
C ASP A 894 -51.49 -16.05 -14.59
N SER A 895 -50.47 -16.08 -13.71
CA SER A 895 -50.64 -15.69 -12.29
C SER A 895 -49.38 -15.98 -11.47
N ASP A 896 -48.98 -15.00 -10.64
CA ASP A 896 -48.27 -15.13 -9.37
C ASP A 896 -46.85 -15.75 -9.37
N ASN A 897 -45.86 -14.92 -9.75
CA ASN A 897 -44.47 -15.10 -9.32
C ASN A 897 -44.30 -14.45 -7.92
N ARG A 898 -44.77 -15.15 -6.89
CA ARG A 898 -44.86 -14.69 -5.49
C ARG A 898 -43.66 -15.09 -4.62
N GLN A 899 -42.45 -15.12 -5.18
CA GLN A 899 -41.24 -15.45 -4.41
C GLN A 899 -40.01 -14.58 -4.68
N ASP A 900 -40.11 -13.56 -5.55
CA ASP A 900 -39.07 -12.54 -5.76
C ASP A 900 -39.40 -11.18 -5.12
N GLU A 901 -40.40 -11.14 -4.23
CA GLU A 901 -40.87 -9.93 -3.56
C GLU A 901 -40.67 -9.93 -2.03
N ILE A 902 -39.85 -10.84 -1.50
CA ILE A 902 -39.64 -11.00 -0.04
C ILE A 902 -38.13 -10.97 0.31
N VAL A 903 -37.45 -9.89 -0.09
CA VAL A 903 -36.17 -9.43 0.52
C VAL A 903 -36.16 -7.91 0.74
N PHE A 904 -37.26 -7.22 0.40
CA PHE A 904 -37.44 -5.77 0.56
C PHE A 904 -38.76 -5.40 1.27
N LYS A 905 -39.44 -6.36 1.93
CA LYS A 905 -40.81 -6.21 2.43
C LYS A 905 -40.92 -6.41 3.95
N VAL A 906 -40.09 -5.72 4.74
CA VAL A 906 -40.32 -5.61 6.20
C VAL A 906 -40.11 -4.18 6.76
N ILE A 907 -39.44 -3.26 6.05
CA ILE A 907 -39.28 -1.85 6.48
C ILE A 907 -39.87 -0.86 5.43
N ILE A 908 -40.72 -1.35 4.52
CA ILE A 908 -41.34 -0.53 3.45
C ILE A 908 -42.84 -0.28 3.67
N GLN A 909 -43.45 -0.80 4.73
CA GLN A 909 -44.84 -0.48 5.08
C GLN A 909 -44.96 -0.12 6.56
N GLN A 910 -44.75 1.15 6.89
CA GLN A 910 -45.71 2.02 7.59
C GLN A 910 -45.12 3.43 7.83
N PRO A 911 -45.95 4.48 7.97
CA PRO A 911 -45.56 5.85 7.66
C PRO A 911 -44.86 6.53 8.85
N MET A 912 -43.54 6.64 8.81
CA MET A 912 -42.86 7.73 9.53
C MET A 912 -42.62 8.89 8.56
N MET A 913 -43.69 9.69 8.41
CA MET A 913 -43.81 10.98 7.70
C MET A 913 -43.60 11.04 6.16
N PRO A 914 -44.29 11.97 5.46
CA PRO A 914 -44.53 11.90 4.01
C PRO A 914 -43.43 12.48 3.11
N LYS A 915 -42.26 12.85 3.67
CA LYS A 915 -41.23 13.64 2.96
C LYS A 915 -39.83 13.03 2.93
N TRP A 916 -39.62 11.93 3.64
CA TRP A 916 -38.37 11.17 3.56
C TRP A 916 -38.52 10.12 2.46
N THR A 917 -37.67 10.21 1.43
CA THR A 917 -37.74 9.24 0.32
C THR A 917 -36.95 7.99 0.67
N ARG A 918 -37.33 6.88 0.05
CA ARG A 918 -36.76 5.52 0.13
C ARG A 918 -35.21 5.44 0.09
N ASN A 919 -34.52 6.52 -0.28
CA ASN A 919 -33.07 6.64 -0.39
C ASN A 919 -32.35 6.93 0.94
N GLU A 920 -33.06 7.40 1.98
CA GLU A 920 -32.44 7.93 3.21
C GLU A 920 -32.44 6.92 4.36
N THR A 921 -33.36 5.95 4.34
CA THR A 921 -33.29 4.77 5.21
C THR A 921 -32.09 3.88 4.85
N ILE A 922 -31.53 4.01 3.65
CA ILE A 922 -30.38 3.21 3.18
C ILE A 922 -29.07 3.65 3.85
N LEU A 923 -28.92 4.92 4.25
CA LEU A 923 -27.73 5.35 4.99
C LEU A 923 -27.73 4.84 6.43
N ALA A 924 -28.90 4.87 7.08
CA ALA A 924 -29.12 4.19 8.35
C ALA A 924 -28.96 2.66 8.20
N LEU A 925 -29.41 2.06 7.07
CA LEU A 925 -29.16 0.66 6.75
C LEU A 925 -27.72 0.38 6.33
N LEU A 926 -26.90 1.33 5.87
CA LEU A 926 -25.48 1.07 5.58
C LEU A 926 -24.67 0.94 6.87
N VAL A 927 -25.14 1.61 7.94
CA VAL A 927 -24.67 1.41 9.31
C VAL A 927 -25.20 0.10 9.91
N MET A 928 -26.40 -0.36 9.53
CA MET A 928 -27.06 -1.53 10.14
C MET A 928 -26.92 -2.85 9.37
N LYS A 929 -26.68 -2.82 8.05
CA LYS A 929 -26.70 -4.00 7.16
C LYS A 929 -25.37 -4.76 7.13
N ARG A 930 -24.58 -4.62 8.19
CA ARG A 930 -23.46 -5.51 8.53
C ARG A 930 -23.71 -6.11 9.90
#